data_AF-J4W9U6-F1
#
_entry.id   AF-J4W9U6-F1
#
_cell.length_a   1.000
_cell.length_b   1.000
_cell.length_c   1.000
_cell.angle_alpha   90.00
_cell.angle_beta   90.00
_cell.angle_gamma   90.00
#
_symmetry.space_group_name_H-M   'P 1'
#
loop_
_entity.id
_entity.type
_entity.pdbx_description
1 polymer ?
#
loop_
_entity_poly.entity_id
_entity_poly.type
_entity_poly.pdbx_seq_one_letter_code
_entity_poly.pdbx_strand_id
1 'polypeptide(L)'
;MINEARYIQSYAKIIGVKEEAAISYAQKKGTLALINNASGLLTTKTQREKHKAFVDLYRMSSELHHENPVLSSPEAVTSFMQSVMEHIHDKEAMMAVFLDTKNRVIDYEEVSLGTINSSIVHPREIFRGAVINKANAIILCHNHPSGDLTPSGEDKTITLRLKEAGKLMGIEVLDHVIISGIEKDRYYSFKESGVLEETIRYGKKIQKETDKENKSALSVSSSIKETGTNYEVTDAPFEAFITNLGKYNEGELVGEWIAFPTDRESLQEVFKRIGIGSENELGTVYEEIFISDYDCRIGNLYNILGEYESLNELNYLASKIEELSESEKEHFEAAMEISDYTGSVKDLINLTENLDRYEVYPGIEDYDDLGRMYIDEYGILEVPDHLKNYFDYAAYGRDVAMDEGGSFTSYGYIRDNYDTFREFYHGNREDIPEEYLITGSIEEPEKSDTLTVLMVEPGKEAYVTEIKSDISSLQAQVGGLIESVYVFHDPVVLVCNDEGKINGMELNRALYDENGNLYDIIGGPFFIAGLSEDGFTSLSTELCNKYQERFKTPEIFANIGGEIVAIPVTASIQEKKENYLRAAELSQEQNYNMIDGQLNNIAPKKTHEKPSSVLARLKENEAMIQKNAAEKKQDISKIKKLIEPERS
;
A
#
# COMPACT_ATOMS: atom_id res chain seq x y z
N MET A 1 -23.43 9.82 -30.26
CA MET A 1 -23.10 8.45 -30.70
C MET A 1 -22.17 8.50 -31.91
N ILE A 2 -20.90 8.21 -31.71
CA ILE A 2 -19.93 8.04 -32.80
C ILE A 2 -20.34 6.78 -33.56
N ASN A 3 -20.46 6.88 -34.89
CA ASN A 3 -20.75 5.72 -35.73
C ASN A 3 -19.50 4.82 -35.75
N GLU A 4 -19.46 3.82 -34.86
CA GLU A 4 -18.29 2.93 -34.66
C GLU A 4 -17.83 2.27 -35.97
N ALA A 5 -18.77 1.86 -36.82
CA ALA A 5 -18.44 1.28 -38.12
C ALA A 5 -17.65 2.28 -38.99
N ARG A 6 -18.09 3.53 -39.04
CA ARG A 6 -17.40 4.60 -39.77
C ARG A 6 -16.03 4.93 -39.16
N TYR A 7 -15.92 4.84 -37.84
CA TYR A 7 -14.66 5.06 -37.12
C TYR A 7 -13.62 3.98 -37.47
N ILE A 8 -13.99 2.70 -37.35
CA ILE A 8 -13.12 1.56 -37.68
C ILE A 8 -12.68 1.61 -39.14
N GLN A 9 -13.59 1.94 -40.05
CA GLN A 9 -13.31 2.14 -41.48
C GLN A 9 -12.28 3.26 -41.73
N SER A 10 -12.48 4.41 -41.08
CA SER A 10 -11.60 5.56 -41.23
C SER A 10 -10.21 5.26 -40.66
N TYR A 11 -10.15 4.63 -39.49
CA TYR A 11 -8.91 4.17 -38.87
C TYR A 11 -8.16 3.19 -39.80
N ALA A 12 -8.84 2.15 -40.30
CA ALA A 12 -8.23 1.17 -41.19
C ALA A 12 -7.60 1.82 -42.43
N LYS A 13 -8.31 2.79 -43.03
CA LYS A 13 -7.87 3.55 -44.20
C LYS A 13 -6.66 4.46 -43.90
N ILE A 14 -6.67 5.18 -42.78
CA ILE A 14 -5.59 6.11 -42.41
C ILE A 14 -4.30 5.32 -42.11
N ILE A 15 -4.42 4.27 -41.29
CA ILE A 15 -3.27 3.45 -40.87
C ILE A 15 -2.78 2.56 -42.02
N GLY A 16 -3.67 2.16 -42.92
CA GLY A 16 -3.37 1.28 -44.05
C GLY A 16 -3.39 -0.20 -43.67
N VAL A 17 -4.32 -0.59 -42.80
CA VAL A 17 -4.63 -1.99 -42.47
C VAL A 17 -5.89 -2.44 -43.22
N LYS A 18 -6.05 -3.75 -43.45
CA LYS A 18 -7.28 -4.27 -44.07
C LYS A 18 -8.48 -3.99 -43.17
N GLU A 19 -9.57 -3.50 -43.75
CA GLU A 19 -10.78 -3.13 -43.01
C GLU A 19 -11.34 -4.33 -42.22
N GLU A 20 -11.34 -5.52 -42.83
CA GLU A 20 -11.82 -6.75 -42.18
C GLU A 20 -10.97 -7.12 -40.96
N ALA A 21 -9.66 -6.85 -41.03
CA ALA A 21 -8.75 -7.10 -39.91
C ALA A 21 -8.98 -6.10 -38.77
N ALA A 22 -9.23 -4.83 -39.08
CA ALA A 22 -9.55 -3.82 -38.07
C ALA A 22 -10.92 -4.06 -37.41
N ILE A 23 -11.93 -4.48 -38.19
CA ILE A 23 -13.26 -4.87 -37.67
C ILE A 23 -13.13 -6.09 -36.77
N SER A 24 -12.44 -7.14 -37.22
CA SER A 24 -12.25 -8.35 -36.41
C SER A 24 -11.46 -8.06 -35.13
N TYR A 25 -10.47 -7.17 -35.20
CA TYR A 25 -9.69 -6.74 -34.05
C TYR A 25 -10.56 -5.96 -33.04
N ALA A 26 -11.34 -4.99 -33.51
CA ALA A 26 -12.26 -4.21 -32.68
C ALA A 26 -13.37 -5.08 -32.06
N GLN A 27 -13.92 -6.05 -32.79
CA GLN A 27 -14.91 -6.99 -32.26
C GLN A 27 -14.33 -7.88 -31.15
N LYS A 28 -13.05 -8.24 -31.23
CA LYS A 28 -12.39 -9.12 -30.25
C LYS A 28 -11.85 -8.38 -29.03
N LYS A 29 -11.43 -7.12 -29.19
CA LYS A 29 -10.69 -6.35 -28.17
C LYS A 29 -11.35 -5.03 -27.78
N GLY A 30 -12.51 -4.70 -28.36
CA GLY A 30 -13.18 -3.40 -28.22
C GLY A 30 -12.67 -2.36 -29.22
N THR A 31 -13.53 -1.43 -29.61
CA THR A 31 -13.21 -0.35 -30.58
C THR A 31 -12.03 0.53 -30.11
N LEU A 32 -11.93 0.79 -28.81
CA LEU A 32 -10.85 1.59 -28.19
C LEU A 32 -9.47 0.91 -28.26
N ALA A 33 -9.40 -0.41 -28.42
CA ALA A 33 -8.14 -1.11 -28.59
C ALA A 33 -7.40 -0.72 -29.89
N LEU A 34 -8.11 -0.15 -30.88
CA LEU A 34 -7.49 0.42 -32.08
C LEU A 34 -6.61 1.64 -31.78
N ILE A 35 -6.82 2.34 -30.66
CA ILE A 35 -5.97 3.46 -30.20
C ILE A 35 -4.98 2.94 -29.16
N ASN A 36 -5.49 2.25 -28.13
CA ASN A 36 -4.71 1.97 -26.92
C ASN A 36 -3.78 0.76 -27.07
N ASN A 37 -4.08 -0.17 -27.98
CA ASN A 37 -3.29 -1.39 -28.13
C ASN A 37 -3.38 -1.98 -29.55
N ALA A 38 -2.97 -1.24 -30.58
CA ALA A 38 -3.03 -1.74 -31.95
C ALA A 38 -1.85 -2.64 -32.35
N SER A 39 -0.94 -2.97 -31.43
CA SER A 39 0.33 -3.67 -31.72
C SER A 39 0.15 -4.96 -32.54
N GLY A 40 -0.87 -5.76 -32.20
CA GLY A 40 -1.23 -7.00 -32.90
C GLY A 40 -1.89 -6.82 -34.27
N LEU A 41 -2.29 -5.59 -34.62
CA LEU A 41 -2.89 -5.23 -35.91
C LEU A 41 -1.86 -4.62 -36.88
N LEU A 42 -0.76 -4.07 -36.37
CA LEU A 42 0.22 -3.28 -37.13
C LEU A 42 1.42 -4.13 -37.57
N THR A 43 1.40 -4.56 -38.84
CA THR A 43 2.41 -5.49 -39.38
C THR A 43 3.66 -4.81 -39.94
N THR A 44 3.56 -3.55 -40.37
CA THR A 44 4.66 -2.82 -41.02
C THR A 44 5.13 -1.61 -40.21
N LYS A 45 6.38 -1.18 -40.43
CA LYS A 45 6.95 0.02 -39.79
C LYS A 45 6.12 1.29 -40.11
N THR A 46 5.70 1.44 -41.36
CA THR A 46 4.88 2.58 -41.80
C THR A 46 3.50 2.61 -41.14
N GLN A 47 2.87 1.45 -40.91
CA GLN A 47 1.61 1.39 -40.16
C GLN A 47 1.80 1.82 -38.69
N ARG A 48 2.90 1.43 -38.05
CA ARG A 48 3.23 1.84 -36.68
C ARG A 48 3.48 3.35 -36.58
N GLU A 49 4.22 3.92 -37.53
CA GLU A 49 4.47 5.37 -37.59
C GLU A 49 3.17 6.16 -37.82
N LYS A 50 2.31 5.70 -38.73
CA LYS A 50 0.99 6.30 -38.97
C LYS A 50 0.06 6.17 -37.76
N HIS A 51 0.11 5.03 -37.06
CA HIS A 51 -0.67 4.82 -35.85
C HIS A 51 -0.21 5.77 -34.76
N LYS A 52 1.11 5.89 -34.52
CA LYS A 52 1.66 6.86 -33.56
C LYS A 52 1.21 8.29 -33.89
N ALA A 53 1.35 8.73 -35.14
CA ALA A 53 0.89 10.05 -35.56
C ALA A 53 -0.63 10.25 -35.42
N PHE A 54 -1.43 9.20 -35.65
CA PHE A 54 -2.88 9.23 -35.45
C PHE A 54 -3.24 9.34 -33.96
N VAL A 55 -2.55 8.61 -33.08
CA VAL A 55 -2.74 8.68 -31.62
C VAL A 55 -2.30 10.05 -31.10
N ASP A 56 -1.17 10.57 -31.56
CA ASP A 56 -0.69 11.91 -31.21
C ASP A 56 -1.71 12.97 -31.67
N LEU A 57 -2.21 12.87 -32.90
CA LEU A 57 -3.26 13.77 -33.39
C LEU A 57 -4.58 13.60 -32.63
N TYR A 58 -4.96 12.38 -32.26
CA TYR A 58 -6.15 12.09 -31.46
C TYR A 58 -6.04 12.73 -30.08
N ARG A 59 -4.90 12.57 -29.40
CA ARG A 59 -4.58 13.21 -28.12
C ARG A 59 -4.56 14.73 -28.23
N MET A 60 -3.85 15.27 -29.22
CA MET A 60 -3.85 16.71 -29.50
C MET A 60 -5.25 17.23 -29.85
N SER A 61 -6.07 16.46 -30.56
CA SER A 61 -7.46 16.82 -30.87
C SER A 61 -8.38 16.72 -29.66
N SER A 62 -8.11 15.78 -28.74
CA SER A 62 -8.75 15.69 -27.44
C SER A 62 -8.42 16.92 -26.61
N GLU A 63 -7.16 17.36 -26.64
CA GLU A 63 -6.68 18.60 -26.00
C GLU A 63 -7.23 19.88 -26.67
N LEU A 64 -7.54 19.84 -27.97
CA LEU A 64 -8.04 20.99 -28.76
C LEU A 64 -9.58 21.10 -28.84
N HIS A 65 -10.33 20.01 -28.66
CA HIS A 65 -11.76 19.95 -28.94
C HIS A 65 -12.67 19.40 -27.84
N HIS A 66 -12.16 19.17 -26.65
CA HIS A 66 -13.00 19.16 -25.45
C HIS A 66 -12.32 19.99 -24.37
N GLU A 67 -12.97 21.05 -23.91
CA GLU A 67 -12.69 21.48 -22.55
C GLU A 67 -12.99 20.27 -21.68
N ASN A 68 -11.97 19.70 -21.03
CA ASN A 68 -12.16 18.63 -20.07
C ASN A 68 -13.29 19.05 -19.13
N PRO A 69 -14.26 18.15 -18.86
CA PRO A 69 -15.44 18.51 -18.10
C PRO A 69 -15.02 19.15 -16.79
N VAL A 70 -15.56 20.34 -16.52
CA VAL A 70 -15.35 21.05 -15.26
C VAL A 70 -16.35 20.48 -14.26
N LEU A 71 -15.85 19.83 -13.23
CA LEU A 71 -16.66 19.25 -12.16
C LEU A 71 -16.76 20.26 -11.01
N SER A 72 -17.59 21.29 -11.19
CA SER A 72 -17.79 22.35 -10.20
C SER A 72 -19.10 22.21 -9.40
N SER A 73 -19.89 21.18 -9.65
CA SER A 73 -21.10 20.87 -8.88
C SER A 73 -21.38 19.37 -8.86
N PRO A 74 -22.09 18.86 -7.85
CA PRO A 74 -22.45 17.44 -7.78
C PRO A 74 -23.28 16.93 -8.97
N GLU A 75 -24.08 17.79 -9.61
CA GLU A 75 -24.81 17.43 -10.83
C GLU A 75 -23.86 17.21 -12.01
N ALA A 76 -22.79 18.03 -12.11
CA ALA A 76 -21.76 17.86 -13.12
C ALA A 76 -20.97 16.57 -12.89
N VAL A 77 -20.63 16.27 -11.63
CA VAL A 77 -20.00 14.99 -11.23
C VAL A 77 -20.92 13.82 -11.58
N THR A 78 -22.18 13.87 -11.19
CA THR A 78 -23.18 12.83 -11.44
C THR A 78 -23.34 12.56 -12.92
N SER A 79 -23.52 13.61 -13.73
CA SER A 79 -23.67 13.49 -15.18
C SER A 79 -22.44 12.84 -15.84
N PHE A 80 -21.25 13.22 -15.38
CA PHE A 80 -20.00 12.66 -15.86
C PHE A 80 -19.86 11.19 -15.45
N MET A 81 -20.03 10.88 -14.16
CA MET A 81 -19.82 9.54 -13.61
C MET A 81 -20.87 8.53 -14.03
N GLN A 82 -22.13 8.92 -14.20
CA GLN A 82 -23.16 8.05 -14.79
C GLN A 82 -22.82 7.67 -16.24
N SER A 83 -22.16 8.55 -16.99
CA SER A 83 -21.67 8.22 -18.34
C SER A 83 -20.46 7.29 -18.30
N VAL A 84 -19.58 7.41 -17.30
CA VAL A 84 -18.39 6.57 -17.14
C VAL A 84 -18.78 5.16 -16.68
N MET A 85 -19.70 5.07 -15.72
CA MET A 85 -20.08 3.84 -15.02
C MET A 85 -21.27 3.10 -15.67
N GLU A 86 -21.75 3.54 -16.84
CA GLU A 86 -22.91 2.93 -17.54
C GLU A 86 -22.75 1.40 -17.73
N HIS A 87 -21.53 0.94 -17.96
CA HIS A 87 -21.21 -0.47 -18.22
C HIS A 87 -21.09 -1.35 -16.95
N ILE A 88 -21.12 -0.75 -15.76
CA ILE A 88 -20.99 -1.42 -14.45
C ILE A 88 -22.09 -1.02 -13.46
N HIS A 89 -23.20 -0.44 -13.94
CA HIS A 89 -24.29 0.06 -13.10
C HIS A 89 -24.96 -1.00 -12.19
N ASP A 90 -24.82 -2.28 -12.52
CA ASP A 90 -25.36 -3.43 -11.79
C ASP A 90 -24.44 -3.92 -10.65
N LYS A 91 -23.24 -3.36 -10.53
CA LYS A 91 -22.27 -3.66 -9.46
C LYS A 91 -21.88 -2.39 -8.75
N GLU A 92 -21.68 -2.50 -7.44
CA GLU A 92 -21.14 -1.39 -6.67
C GLU A 92 -19.66 -1.21 -7.01
N ALA A 93 -19.26 -0.01 -7.42
CA ALA A 93 -17.90 0.33 -7.76
C ALA A 93 -17.54 1.71 -7.22
N MET A 94 -16.33 1.85 -6.69
CA MET A 94 -15.79 3.14 -6.26
C MET A 94 -14.78 3.65 -7.27
N MET A 95 -14.92 4.93 -7.62
CA MET A 95 -14.12 5.65 -8.59
C MET A 95 -13.49 6.88 -7.94
N ALA A 96 -12.24 7.17 -8.29
CA ALA A 96 -11.56 8.41 -7.96
C ALA A 96 -11.39 9.26 -9.22
N VAL A 97 -11.78 10.52 -9.16
CA VAL A 97 -11.62 11.50 -10.24
C VAL A 97 -10.54 12.49 -9.86
N PHE A 98 -9.53 12.64 -10.72
CA PHE A 98 -8.38 13.52 -10.50
C PHE A 98 -8.58 14.85 -11.22
N LEU A 99 -8.39 15.97 -10.52
CA LEU A 99 -8.74 17.29 -11.02
C LEU A 99 -7.54 18.24 -11.08
N ASP A 100 -7.55 19.14 -12.08
CA ASP A 100 -6.59 20.25 -12.15
C ASP A 100 -7.02 21.44 -11.26
N THR A 101 -6.21 22.50 -11.24
CA THR A 101 -6.47 23.74 -10.48
C THR A 101 -7.74 24.49 -10.88
N LYS A 102 -8.41 24.10 -11.97
CA LYS A 102 -9.67 24.66 -12.47
C LYS A 102 -10.82 23.64 -12.36
N ASN A 103 -10.65 22.59 -11.56
CA ASN A 103 -11.59 21.48 -11.39
C ASN A 103 -11.95 20.77 -12.70
N ARG A 104 -11.02 20.75 -13.67
CA ARG A 104 -11.18 19.96 -14.89
C ARG A 104 -10.67 18.56 -14.66
N VAL A 105 -11.39 17.56 -15.17
CA VAL A 105 -10.94 16.17 -15.12
C VAL A 105 -9.61 16.02 -15.84
N ILE A 106 -8.60 15.53 -15.13
CA ILE A 106 -7.31 15.09 -15.68
C ILE A 106 -7.46 13.63 -16.13
N ASP A 107 -7.89 12.78 -15.20
CA ASP A 107 -8.13 11.36 -15.40
C ASP A 107 -9.09 10.83 -14.32
N TYR A 108 -9.52 9.58 -14.42
CA TYR A 108 -10.30 8.88 -13.41
C TYR A 108 -9.90 7.40 -13.33
N GLU A 109 -9.99 6.82 -12.13
CA GLU A 109 -9.55 5.45 -11.87
C GLU A 109 -10.63 4.69 -11.09
N GLU A 110 -10.78 3.41 -11.43
CA GLU A 110 -11.60 2.48 -10.68
C GLU A 110 -10.79 1.95 -9.50
N VAL A 111 -11.25 2.24 -8.29
CA VAL A 111 -10.56 1.93 -7.04
C VAL A 111 -11.07 0.60 -6.45
N SER A 112 -12.33 0.24 -6.71
CA SER A 112 -12.94 -1.02 -6.27
C SER A 112 -14.13 -1.44 -7.14
N LEU A 113 -14.41 -2.75 -7.23
CA LEU A 113 -15.46 -3.37 -8.06
C LEU A 113 -16.18 -4.57 -7.37
N GLY A 114 -17.20 -4.32 -6.53
CA GLY A 114 -18.21 -5.24 -5.92
C GLY A 114 -17.71 -6.28 -4.90
N THR A 115 -18.44 -6.86 -3.92
CA THR A 115 -19.85 -6.91 -3.42
C THR A 115 -19.90 -6.62 -1.91
N ILE A 116 -21.01 -6.08 -1.36
CA ILE A 116 -21.58 -6.02 0.03
C ILE A 116 -20.71 -6.30 1.30
N ASN A 117 -19.61 -7.03 1.23
CA ASN A 117 -18.64 -7.20 2.31
C ASN A 117 -17.38 -6.41 2.01
N SER A 118 -17.24 -5.26 2.67
CA SER A 118 -16.01 -4.49 2.92
C SER A 118 -14.95 -4.53 1.82
N SER A 119 -15.20 -3.90 0.67
CA SER A 119 -14.10 -3.65 -0.26
C SER A 119 -13.22 -2.53 0.33
N ILE A 120 -12.06 -2.92 0.86
CA ILE A 120 -11.04 -2.09 1.49
C ILE A 120 -10.50 -1.07 0.48
N VAL A 121 -11.05 0.14 0.49
CA VAL A 121 -10.49 1.27 -0.26
C VAL A 121 -9.44 1.94 0.62
N HIS A 122 -8.16 1.71 0.32
CA HIS A 122 -7.07 2.26 1.12
C HIS A 122 -6.64 3.65 0.60
N PRO A 123 -6.49 4.68 1.46
CA PRO A 123 -6.07 6.03 1.04
C PRO A 123 -4.83 6.08 0.16
N ARG A 124 -3.83 5.23 0.46
CA ARG A 124 -2.59 5.12 -0.33
C ARG A 124 -2.85 4.90 -1.82
N GLU A 125 -3.82 4.05 -2.18
CA GLU A 125 -4.07 3.71 -3.59
C GLU A 125 -4.68 4.91 -4.34
N ILE A 126 -5.65 5.59 -3.72
CA ILE A 126 -6.27 6.80 -4.28
C ILE A 126 -5.25 7.94 -4.42
N PHE A 127 -4.47 8.20 -3.37
CA PHE A 127 -3.50 9.30 -3.39
C PHE A 127 -2.28 9.00 -4.26
N ARG A 128 -1.90 7.72 -4.45
CA ARG A 128 -0.92 7.32 -5.46
C ARG A 128 -1.38 7.75 -6.86
N GLY A 129 -2.62 7.42 -7.24
CA GLY A 129 -3.22 7.84 -8.51
C GLY A 129 -3.26 9.37 -8.65
N ALA A 130 -3.62 10.08 -7.58
CA ALA A 130 -3.65 11.54 -7.56
C ALA A 130 -2.26 12.17 -7.78
N VAL A 131 -1.22 11.65 -7.13
CA VAL A 131 0.16 12.13 -7.25
C VAL A 131 0.71 11.87 -8.65
N ILE A 132 0.50 10.68 -9.21
CA ILE A 132 0.92 10.32 -10.57
C ILE A 132 0.29 11.26 -11.60
N ASN A 133 -1.00 11.57 -11.42
CA ASN A 133 -1.75 12.46 -12.29
C ASN A 133 -1.51 13.96 -12.02
N LYS A 134 -0.67 14.30 -11.02
CA LYS A 134 -0.41 15.70 -10.61
C LYS A 134 -1.71 16.44 -10.29
N ALA A 135 -2.64 15.75 -9.64
CA ALA A 135 -3.93 16.29 -9.27
C ALA A 135 -3.78 17.40 -8.24
N ASN A 136 -4.53 18.49 -8.42
CA ASN A 136 -4.71 19.53 -7.41
C ASN A 136 -5.73 19.08 -6.34
N ALA A 137 -6.69 18.27 -6.75
CA ALA A 137 -7.81 17.85 -5.94
C ALA A 137 -8.41 16.55 -6.48
N ILE A 138 -9.19 15.86 -5.65
CA ILE A 138 -9.91 14.64 -6.04
C ILE A 138 -11.40 14.72 -5.71
N ILE A 139 -12.21 13.97 -6.45
CA ILE A 139 -13.61 13.68 -6.15
C ILE A 139 -13.79 12.17 -6.13
N LEU A 140 -14.46 11.66 -5.10
CA LEU A 140 -14.84 10.26 -5.03
C LEU A 140 -16.24 10.08 -5.59
N CYS A 141 -16.49 8.96 -6.25
CA CYS A 141 -17.82 8.59 -6.68
C CYS A 141 -18.02 7.10 -6.55
N HIS A 142 -19.12 6.65 -5.98
CA HIS A 142 -19.53 5.25 -6.08
C HIS A 142 -21.00 5.14 -6.45
N ASN A 143 -21.41 3.99 -6.99
CA ASN A 143 -22.79 3.74 -7.37
C ASN A 143 -23.45 2.74 -6.43
N HIS A 144 -24.71 2.99 -6.09
CA HIS A 144 -25.57 2.01 -5.43
C HIS A 144 -26.48 1.35 -6.47
N PRO A 145 -26.26 0.06 -6.82
CA PRO A 145 -27.12 -0.66 -7.77
C PRO A 145 -28.58 -0.76 -7.30
N SER A 146 -28.80 -0.71 -5.97
CA SER A 146 -30.13 -0.70 -5.34
C SER A 146 -30.92 0.58 -5.62
N GLY A 147 -30.23 1.67 -5.97
CA GLY A 147 -30.81 3.00 -6.15
C GLY A 147 -31.13 3.75 -4.85
N ASP A 148 -30.93 3.16 -3.68
CA ASP A 148 -30.91 3.88 -2.41
C ASP A 148 -29.64 4.73 -2.37
N LEU A 149 -29.75 6.01 -2.02
CA LEU A 149 -28.64 6.96 -1.99
C LEU A 149 -28.22 7.31 -0.56
N THR A 150 -28.77 6.59 0.41
CA THR A 150 -28.38 6.75 1.82
C THR A 150 -26.96 6.21 1.98
N PRO A 151 -25.98 7.02 2.41
CA PRO A 151 -24.62 6.56 2.65
C PRO A 151 -24.59 5.57 3.81
N SER A 152 -23.85 4.47 3.65
CA SER A 152 -23.54 3.52 4.73
C SER A 152 -22.65 4.15 5.82
N GLY A 153 -22.40 3.40 6.89
CA GLY A 153 -21.43 3.80 7.91
C GLY A 153 -20.03 3.82 7.33
N GLU A 154 -19.69 2.80 6.56
CA GLU A 154 -18.41 2.65 5.86
C GLU A 154 -18.16 3.82 4.89
N ASP A 155 -19.17 4.23 4.11
CA ASP A 155 -19.05 5.37 3.19
C ASP A 155 -18.66 6.64 3.92
N LYS A 156 -19.25 6.90 5.08
CA LYS A 156 -18.91 8.07 5.90
C LYS A 156 -17.48 7.97 6.43
N THR A 157 -17.13 6.81 6.99
CA THR A 157 -15.80 6.56 7.56
C THR A 157 -14.70 6.74 6.52
N ILE A 158 -14.84 6.14 5.34
CA ILE A 158 -13.83 6.25 4.28
C ILE A 158 -13.73 7.67 3.73
N THR A 159 -14.86 8.37 3.55
CA THR A 159 -14.88 9.76 3.09
C THR A 159 -14.06 10.67 3.99
N LEU A 160 -14.28 10.55 5.30
CA LEU A 160 -13.63 11.37 6.30
C LEU A 160 -12.14 11.02 6.44
N ARG A 161 -11.79 9.72 6.43
CA ARG A 161 -10.40 9.27 6.41
C ARG A 161 -9.63 9.80 5.20
N LEU A 162 -10.26 9.80 4.02
CA LEU A 162 -9.67 10.34 2.79
C LEU A 162 -9.55 11.86 2.82
N LYS A 163 -10.52 12.56 3.42
CA LYS A 163 -10.47 14.02 3.62
C LYS A 163 -9.24 14.41 4.45
N GLU A 164 -9.00 13.76 5.58
CA GLU A 164 -7.84 14.06 6.43
C GLU A 164 -6.51 13.69 5.75
N ALA A 165 -6.45 12.54 5.07
CA ALA A 165 -5.28 12.17 4.28
C ALA A 165 -4.99 13.20 3.16
N GLY A 166 -6.03 13.68 2.48
CA GLY A 166 -5.91 14.69 1.43
C GLY A 166 -5.41 16.04 1.96
N LYS A 167 -5.87 16.43 3.15
CA LYS A 167 -5.38 17.62 3.85
C LYS A 167 -3.89 17.52 4.17
N LEU A 168 -3.43 16.37 4.66
CA LEU A 168 -2.01 16.12 4.94
C LEU A 168 -1.15 16.14 3.67
N MET A 169 -1.65 15.54 2.59
CA MET A 169 -0.95 15.43 1.31
C MET A 169 -0.98 16.72 0.47
N GLY A 170 -1.79 17.72 0.86
CA GLY A 170 -2.03 18.92 0.06
C GLY A 170 -2.83 18.66 -1.22
N ILE A 171 -3.63 17.59 -1.25
CA ILE A 171 -4.53 17.22 -2.36
C ILE A 171 -5.94 17.10 -1.79
N GLU A 172 -6.75 18.13 -1.96
CA GLU A 172 -8.06 18.23 -1.30
C GLU A 172 -9.09 17.25 -1.88
N VAL A 173 -9.87 16.60 -1.00
CA VAL A 173 -11.07 15.83 -1.39
C VAL A 173 -12.25 16.81 -1.48
N LEU A 174 -12.64 17.19 -2.70
CA LEU A 174 -13.65 18.23 -2.90
C LEU A 174 -15.07 17.74 -2.65
N ASP A 175 -15.35 16.48 -2.96
CA ASP A 175 -16.65 15.85 -2.72
C ASP A 175 -16.53 14.32 -2.74
N HIS A 176 -17.54 13.67 -2.17
CA HIS A 176 -17.86 12.27 -2.41
C HIS A 176 -19.31 12.19 -2.87
N VAL A 177 -19.54 11.60 -4.05
CA VAL A 177 -20.87 11.54 -4.68
C VAL A 177 -21.34 10.10 -4.83
N ILE A 178 -22.47 9.77 -4.21
CA ILE A 178 -23.16 8.48 -4.44
C ILE A 178 -24.12 8.67 -5.59
N ILE A 179 -24.05 7.84 -6.63
CA ILE A 179 -24.97 7.89 -7.78
C ILE A 179 -25.90 6.68 -7.82
N SER A 180 -27.13 6.89 -8.30
CA SER A 180 -28.10 5.80 -8.42
C SER A 180 -27.76 4.93 -9.65
N GLY A 181 -27.74 3.61 -9.46
CA GLY A 181 -27.61 2.64 -10.57
C GLY A 181 -28.90 2.46 -11.39
N ILE A 182 -30.04 2.98 -10.92
CA ILE A 182 -31.36 2.80 -11.53
C ILE A 182 -31.91 4.11 -12.11
N GLU A 183 -31.77 5.21 -11.38
CA GLU A 183 -32.37 6.50 -11.73
C GLU A 183 -31.31 7.52 -12.17
N LYS A 184 -31.47 8.08 -13.36
CA LYS A 184 -30.56 9.13 -13.87
C LYS A 184 -30.71 10.42 -13.08
N ASP A 185 -29.61 11.17 -12.98
CA ASP A 185 -29.54 12.49 -12.33
C ASP A 185 -29.85 12.50 -10.82
N ARG A 186 -29.95 11.34 -10.17
CA ARG A 186 -30.07 11.24 -8.71
C ARG A 186 -28.76 10.88 -8.06
N TYR A 187 -28.41 11.67 -7.05
CA TYR A 187 -27.19 11.52 -6.30
C TYR A 187 -27.33 11.94 -4.83
N TYR A 188 -26.36 11.56 -4.02
CA TYR A 188 -26.09 12.12 -2.71
C TYR A 188 -24.68 12.72 -2.71
N SER A 189 -24.54 13.98 -2.32
CA SER A 189 -23.25 14.67 -2.19
C SER A 189 -22.92 14.85 -0.71
N PHE A 190 -21.75 14.36 -0.30
CA PHE A 190 -21.23 14.55 1.05
C PHE A 190 -20.88 16.01 1.35
N LYS A 191 -20.58 16.79 0.32
CA LYS A 191 -20.39 18.24 0.42
C LYS A 191 -21.70 18.97 0.66
N GLU A 192 -22.72 18.74 -0.17
CA GLU A 192 -24.03 19.42 -0.03
C GLU A 192 -24.75 19.02 1.25
N SER A 193 -24.55 17.79 1.73
CA SER A 193 -25.12 17.33 2.99
C SER A 193 -24.42 17.91 4.23
N GLY A 194 -23.32 18.63 4.04
CA GLY A 194 -22.52 19.22 5.10
C GLY A 194 -21.59 18.23 5.82
N VAL A 195 -21.58 16.94 5.46
CA VAL A 195 -20.72 15.93 6.11
C VAL A 195 -19.23 16.21 5.88
N LEU A 196 -18.86 16.78 4.73
CA LEU A 196 -17.48 17.23 4.48
C LEU A 196 -17.15 18.58 5.14
N GLU A 197 -18.16 19.40 5.49
CA GLU A 197 -17.95 20.67 6.21
C GLU A 197 -17.99 20.48 7.74
N GLU A 198 -18.62 19.41 8.21
CA GLU A 198 -18.49 18.96 9.58
C GLU A 198 -16.99 18.70 9.84
N THR A 199 -16.40 19.57 10.64
CA THR A 199 -15.14 19.27 11.33
C THR A 199 -15.55 18.30 12.43
N ILE A 200 -15.58 17.01 12.11
CA ILE A 200 -16.00 16.00 13.06
C ILE A 200 -14.82 15.73 14.00
N ARG A 201 -14.94 16.25 15.23
CA ARG A 201 -14.58 15.49 16.43
C ARG A 201 -15.29 14.14 16.33
N TYR A 202 -14.55 13.09 16.01
CA TYR A 202 -15.09 11.74 15.87
C TYR A 202 -15.72 11.33 17.21
N GLY A 203 -17.04 11.16 17.25
CA GLY A 203 -17.72 10.69 18.46
C GLY A 203 -19.23 10.95 18.56
N LYS A 204 -19.79 11.98 17.91
CA LYS A 204 -21.16 12.43 18.25
C LYS A 204 -22.33 11.91 17.39
N LYS A 205 -22.11 11.20 16.27
CA LYS A 205 -23.22 10.84 15.34
C LYS A 205 -23.85 9.47 15.56
N ILE A 206 -23.22 8.55 16.30
CA ILE A 206 -23.82 7.25 16.65
C ILE A 206 -24.75 7.35 17.88
N GLN A 207 -24.51 8.31 18.79
CA GLN A 207 -25.33 8.49 20.01
C GLN A 207 -26.74 9.07 19.75
N LYS A 208 -26.91 9.94 18.74
CA LYS A 208 -28.18 10.68 18.56
C LYS A 208 -29.31 9.87 17.91
N GLU A 209 -28.99 8.83 17.14
CA GLU A 209 -30.00 7.93 16.57
C GLU A 209 -30.40 6.82 17.57
N THR A 210 -29.45 6.34 18.38
CA THR A 210 -29.71 5.38 19.48
C THR A 210 -30.51 5.98 20.64
N ASP A 211 -30.33 7.27 20.95
CA ASP A 211 -31.07 7.93 22.03
C ASP A 211 -32.55 8.26 21.71
N LYS A 212 -32.92 8.34 20.43
CA LYS A 212 -34.30 8.63 20.01
C LYS A 212 -35.17 7.37 19.95
N GLU A 213 -34.61 6.21 19.61
CA GLU A 213 -35.36 4.95 19.65
C GLU A 213 -35.52 4.42 21.09
N ASN A 214 -34.50 4.59 21.95
CA ASN A 214 -34.51 4.06 23.32
C ASN A 214 -35.47 4.75 24.31
N LYS A 215 -35.94 5.99 24.03
CA LYS A 215 -36.96 6.64 24.88
C LYS A 215 -38.39 6.17 24.59
N SER A 216 -38.65 5.51 23.46
CA SER A 216 -39.99 4.98 23.14
C SER A 216 -40.19 3.52 23.57
N ALA A 217 -39.09 2.77 23.73
CA ALA A 217 -39.11 1.35 24.08
C ALA A 217 -39.37 1.06 25.58
N LEU A 218 -39.31 2.07 26.47
CA LEU A 218 -39.50 1.89 27.91
C LEU A 218 -40.97 1.69 28.37
N SER A 219 -41.91 1.38 27.45
CA SER A 219 -43.32 1.15 27.83
C SER A 219 -44.01 -0.07 27.21
N VAL A 220 -43.33 -0.92 26.43
CA VAL A 220 -43.96 -2.12 25.86
C VAL A 220 -43.07 -3.34 26.00
N SER A 221 -42.85 -3.77 27.25
CA SER A 221 -42.34 -5.11 27.55
C SER A 221 -43.52 -6.11 27.53
N SER A 222 -43.86 -6.63 26.35
CA SER A 222 -44.42 -7.98 26.22
C SER A 222 -44.48 -8.42 24.76
N SER A 223 -43.79 -9.55 24.51
CA SER A 223 -44.03 -10.47 23.39
C SER A 223 -43.35 -10.18 22.05
N ILE A 224 -42.04 -10.47 21.94
CA ILE A 224 -41.46 -11.09 20.75
C ILE A 224 -40.46 -12.18 21.20
N LYS A 225 -40.63 -13.39 20.68
CA LYS A 225 -39.78 -14.57 20.90
C LYS A 225 -38.77 -14.70 19.76
N GLU A 226 -37.55 -15.09 20.12
CA GLU A 226 -36.59 -15.95 19.40
C GLU A 226 -36.26 -15.62 17.93
N THR A 227 -35.07 -15.06 17.70
CA THR A 227 -33.98 -15.67 16.91
C THR A 227 -32.65 -15.08 17.41
N GLY A 228 -31.65 -15.93 17.65
CA GLY A 228 -30.55 -15.65 18.57
C GLY A 228 -29.26 -15.13 17.94
N THR A 229 -28.68 -14.16 18.63
CA THR A 229 -27.24 -14.00 18.93
C THR A 229 -27.19 -13.40 20.33
N ASN A 230 -26.80 -14.18 21.35
CA ASN A 230 -26.58 -13.65 22.69
C ASN A 230 -25.25 -12.89 22.68
N TYR A 231 -25.29 -11.57 22.51
CA TYR A 231 -24.18 -10.71 22.93
C TYR A 231 -24.40 -10.41 24.41
N GLU A 232 -23.58 -10.99 25.28
CA GLU A 232 -23.43 -10.48 26.64
C GLU A 232 -22.71 -9.13 26.54
N VAL A 233 -23.33 -8.07 27.02
CA VAL A 233 -22.70 -6.75 27.07
C VAL A 233 -21.61 -6.80 28.14
N THR A 234 -20.35 -6.79 27.72
CA THR A 234 -19.18 -6.73 28.61
C THR A 234 -19.02 -5.32 29.21
N ASP A 235 -18.27 -5.15 30.29
CA ASP A 235 -17.92 -3.82 30.85
C ASP A 235 -16.47 -3.42 30.49
N ALA A 236 -15.89 -4.14 29.52
CA ALA A 236 -14.50 -4.00 29.10
C ALA A 236 -14.23 -2.64 28.42
N PRO A 237 -13.06 -2.02 28.62
CA PRO A 237 -12.66 -0.83 27.86
C PRO A 237 -12.81 -0.97 26.34
N PHE A 238 -12.41 -2.11 25.78
CA PHE A 238 -12.59 -2.45 24.37
C PHE A 238 -12.53 -3.95 24.12
N GLU A 239 -13.02 -4.35 22.96
CA GLU A 239 -12.92 -5.70 22.40
C GLU A 239 -12.17 -5.63 21.06
N ALA A 240 -11.48 -6.72 20.69
CA ALA A 240 -10.80 -6.84 19.41
C ALA A 240 -11.21 -8.14 18.70
N PHE A 241 -11.40 -8.09 17.39
CA PHE A 241 -11.68 -9.27 16.58
C PHE A 241 -10.38 -9.91 16.07
N ILE A 242 -9.95 -10.97 16.75
CA ILE A 242 -8.70 -11.67 16.41
C ILE A 242 -8.96 -12.68 15.29
N THR A 243 -8.21 -12.55 14.20
CA THR A 243 -8.35 -13.35 12.98
C THR A 243 -7.12 -14.22 12.75
N ASN A 244 -7.32 -15.47 12.32
CA ASN A 244 -6.24 -16.36 11.90
C ASN A 244 -5.76 -15.98 10.49
N LEU A 245 -4.54 -15.47 10.38
CA LEU A 245 -3.99 -14.95 9.13
C LEU A 245 -3.79 -16.05 8.07
N GLY A 246 -3.32 -17.23 8.50
CA GLY A 246 -3.09 -18.34 7.58
C GLY A 246 -4.37 -18.84 6.92
N LYS A 247 -5.44 -19.04 7.71
CA LYS A 247 -6.74 -19.43 7.17
C LYS A 247 -7.37 -18.33 6.31
N TYR A 248 -7.19 -17.07 6.71
CA TYR A 248 -7.63 -15.94 5.91
C TYR A 248 -6.99 -15.93 4.52
N ASN A 249 -5.69 -16.22 4.43
CA ASN A 249 -4.97 -16.33 3.15
C ASN A 249 -5.44 -17.52 2.30
N GLU A 250 -5.98 -18.57 2.93
CA GLU A 250 -6.63 -19.69 2.25
C GLU A 250 -8.08 -19.39 1.83
N GLY A 251 -8.58 -18.17 2.11
CA GLY A 251 -9.92 -17.70 1.77
C GLY A 251 -10.98 -18.00 2.83
N GLU A 252 -10.58 -18.44 4.02
CA GLU A 252 -11.47 -18.69 5.15
C GLU A 252 -11.33 -17.59 6.21
N LEU A 253 -12.35 -16.74 6.37
CA LEU A 253 -12.38 -15.76 7.46
C LEU A 253 -12.72 -16.46 8.78
N VAL A 254 -11.70 -16.77 9.58
CA VAL A 254 -11.84 -17.41 10.89
C VAL A 254 -11.28 -16.48 11.96
N GLY A 255 -12.15 -15.96 12.82
CA GLY A 255 -11.78 -15.09 13.93
C GLY A 255 -12.86 -15.02 15.01
N GLU A 256 -12.53 -14.39 16.13
CA GLU A 256 -13.41 -14.28 17.31
C GLU A 256 -13.15 -12.96 18.05
N TRP A 257 -14.22 -12.38 18.64
CA TRP A 257 -14.14 -11.21 19.50
C TRP A 257 -13.55 -11.59 20.87
N ILE A 258 -12.60 -10.78 21.34
CA ILE A 258 -12.01 -10.91 22.68
C ILE A 258 -12.09 -9.56 23.39
N ALA A 259 -12.68 -9.55 24.58
CA ALA A 259 -12.70 -8.39 25.46
C ALA A 259 -11.39 -8.28 26.23
N PHE A 260 -10.85 -7.05 26.34
CA PHE A 260 -9.66 -6.75 27.12
C PHE A 260 -10.01 -5.92 28.36
N PRO A 261 -9.36 -6.13 29.52
CA PRO A 261 -8.31 -7.12 29.73
C PRO A 261 -8.88 -8.56 29.77
N THR A 262 -8.05 -9.52 29.39
CA THR A 262 -8.35 -10.96 29.41
C THR A 262 -7.24 -11.73 30.14
N ASP A 263 -7.43 -13.04 30.29
CA ASP A 263 -6.44 -13.94 30.86
C ASP A 263 -5.88 -14.93 29.82
N ARG A 264 -4.75 -15.54 30.16
CA ARG A 264 -4.04 -16.49 29.27
C ARG A 264 -4.87 -17.72 28.94
N GLU A 265 -5.64 -18.26 29.88
CA GLU A 265 -6.44 -19.47 29.66
C GLU A 265 -7.56 -19.16 28.66
N SER A 266 -8.27 -18.04 28.87
CA SER A 266 -9.31 -17.54 27.97
C SER A 266 -8.78 -17.30 26.55
N LEU A 267 -7.62 -16.65 26.41
CA LEU A 267 -7.00 -16.41 25.10
C LEU A 267 -6.62 -17.72 24.39
N GLN A 268 -6.06 -18.70 25.11
CA GLN A 268 -5.69 -19.99 24.55
C GLN A 268 -6.91 -20.78 24.05
N GLU A 269 -8.05 -20.68 24.74
CA GLU A 269 -9.28 -21.29 24.26
C GLU A 269 -9.78 -20.64 22.95
N VAL A 270 -9.68 -19.32 22.83
CA VAL A 270 -10.01 -18.61 21.57
C VAL A 270 -9.08 -19.08 20.45
N PHE A 271 -7.76 -19.08 20.68
CA PHE A 271 -6.78 -19.56 19.70
C PHE A 271 -7.10 -20.97 19.20
N LYS A 272 -7.46 -21.88 20.10
CA LYS A 272 -7.88 -23.23 19.73
C LYS A 272 -9.15 -23.25 18.88
N ARG A 273 -10.13 -22.38 19.15
CA ARG A 273 -11.38 -22.28 18.36
C ARG A 273 -11.13 -21.72 16.97
N ILE A 274 -10.32 -20.68 16.85
CA ILE A 274 -9.96 -20.08 15.55
C ILE A 274 -8.90 -20.88 14.78
N GLY A 275 -8.31 -21.90 15.42
CA GLY A 275 -7.39 -22.86 14.81
C GLY A 275 -5.93 -22.40 14.80
N ILE A 276 -5.56 -21.45 15.66
CA ILE A 276 -4.15 -21.14 15.94
C ILE A 276 -3.54 -22.30 16.75
N GLY A 277 -2.35 -22.75 16.36
CA GLY A 277 -1.70 -23.97 16.83
C GLY A 277 -2.15 -25.26 16.13
N SER A 278 -3.00 -25.19 15.09
CA SER A 278 -3.43 -26.36 14.30
C SER A 278 -2.69 -26.47 12.96
N GLU A 279 -2.52 -27.69 12.44
CA GLU A 279 -1.85 -27.96 11.16
C GLU A 279 -2.81 -27.87 9.96
N ASN A 280 -2.34 -27.30 8.86
CA ASN A 280 -3.04 -27.31 7.56
C ASN A 280 -2.82 -28.62 6.78
N GLU A 281 -3.41 -28.74 5.59
CA GLU A 281 -3.30 -29.96 4.74
C GLU A 281 -1.86 -30.32 4.35
N LEU A 282 -0.92 -29.37 4.49
CA LEU A 282 0.50 -29.52 4.20
C LEU A 282 1.34 -29.77 5.47
N GLY A 283 0.72 -29.88 6.65
CA GLY A 283 1.40 -30.08 7.93
C GLY A 283 2.05 -28.82 8.51
N THR A 284 1.68 -27.63 8.04
CA THR A 284 2.16 -26.34 8.55
C THR A 284 1.23 -25.84 9.66
N VAL A 285 1.79 -25.41 10.79
CA VAL A 285 1.03 -24.91 11.94
C VAL A 285 0.63 -23.45 11.72
N TYR A 286 -0.63 -23.11 11.98
CA TYR A 286 -1.09 -21.73 12.00
C TYR A 286 -0.66 -21.02 13.28
N GLU A 287 0.27 -20.07 13.18
CA GLU A 287 0.80 -19.35 14.35
C GLU A 287 0.48 -17.84 14.32
N GLU A 288 0.14 -17.32 13.14
CA GLU A 288 -0.03 -15.88 12.90
C GLU A 288 -1.49 -15.43 13.06
N ILE A 289 -1.66 -14.32 13.78
CA ILE A 289 -2.93 -13.62 13.95
C ILE A 289 -2.79 -12.17 13.49
N PHE A 290 -3.91 -11.55 13.17
CA PHE A 290 -4.04 -10.10 13.06
C PHE A 290 -5.40 -9.67 13.60
N ILE A 291 -5.55 -8.39 13.90
CA ILE A 291 -6.77 -7.80 14.42
C ILE A 291 -7.47 -7.11 13.25
N SER A 292 -8.67 -7.56 12.91
CA SER A 292 -9.40 -7.02 11.77
C SER A 292 -10.44 -5.97 12.16
N ASP A 293 -10.82 -5.89 13.44
CA ASP A 293 -11.73 -4.87 13.93
C ASP A 293 -11.61 -4.68 15.45
N TYR A 294 -12.12 -3.55 15.93
CA TYR A 294 -12.21 -3.20 17.35
C TYR A 294 -13.61 -2.69 17.71
N ASP A 295 -14.05 -2.96 18.92
CA ASP A 295 -15.23 -2.33 19.53
C ASP A 295 -14.78 -1.61 20.80
N CYS A 296 -14.71 -0.29 20.75
CA CYS A 296 -14.16 0.52 21.83
C CYS A 296 -15.27 1.28 22.56
N ARG A 297 -15.33 1.14 23.89
CA ARG A 297 -16.19 1.99 24.73
C ARG A 297 -15.58 3.36 24.98
N ILE A 298 -14.25 3.44 24.96
CA ILE A 298 -13.50 4.68 25.09
C ILE A 298 -13.49 5.41 23.75
N GLY A 299 -13.95 6.66 23.75
CA GLY A 299 -13.96 7.54 22.60
C GLY A 299 -12.56 7.72 21.98
N ASN A 300 -12.52 7.83 20.64
CA ASN A 300 -11.30 7.98 19.83
C ASN A 300 -10.28 6.82 19.87
N LEU A 301 -10.42 5.84 20.77
CA LEU A 301 -9.47 4.73 20.90
C LEU A 301 -9.36 3.91 19.62
N TYR A 302 -10.51 3.61 18.99
CA TYR A 302 -10.59 2.90 17.70
C TYR A 302 -9.71 3.51 16.60
N ASN A 303 -9.53 4.84 16.60
CA ASN A 303 -8.77 5.53 15.55
C ASN A 303 -7.26 5.37 15.69
N ILE A 304 -6.78 4.91 16.85
CA ILE A 304 -5.36 4.82 17.18
C ILE A 304 -4.87 3.37 17.09
N LEU A 305 -5.72 2.40 17.44
CA LEU A 305 -5.35 0.98 17.45
C LEU A 305 -5.19 0.42 16.01
N GLY A 306 -4.08 -0.27 15.75
CA GLY A 306 -3.75 -0.87 14.47
C GLY A 306 -4.09 -2.37 14.33
N GLU A 307 -3.83 -2.95 13.16
CA GLU A 307 -4.17 -4.35 12.85
C GLU A 307 -3.17 -5.38 13.44
N TYR A 308 -2.00 -4.93 13.90
CA TYR A 308 -0.88 -5.77 14.33
C TYR A 308 -0.43 -5.50 15.76
N GLU A 309 -1.28 -4.85 16.56
CA GLU A 309 -0.97 -4.51 17.94
C GLU A 309 -0.65 -5.74 18.80
N SER A 310 0.33 -5.60 19.70
CA SER A 310 0.69 -6.63 20.65
C SER A 310 -0.48 -6.92 21.61
N LEU A 311 -0.93 -8.17 21.65
CA LEU A 311 -2.01 -8.58 22.57
C LEU A 311 -1.66 -8.33 24.04
N ASN A 312 -0.37 -8.37 24.41
CA ASN A 312 0.05 -8.04 25.78
C ASN A 312 -0.03 -6.53 26.05
N GLU A 313 0.34 -5.70 25.07
CA GLU A 313 0.23 -4.24 25.20
C GLU A 313 -1.23 -3.80 25.25
N LEU A 314 -2.09 -4.36 24.39
CA LEU A 314 -3.53 -4.13 24.44
C LEU A 314 -4.11 -4.54 25.79
N ASN A 315 -3.69 -5.69 26.31
CA ASN A 315 -4.13 -6.15 27.63
C ASN A 315 -3.68 -5.23 28.76
N TYR A 316 -2.47 -4.72 28.67
CA TYR A 316 -1.92 -3.78 29.65
C TYR A 316 -2.61 -2.41 29.55
N LEU A 317 -2.81 -1.88 28.34
CA LEU A 317 -3.57 -0.65 28.12
C LEU A 317 -4.99 -0.77 28.69
N ALA A 318 -5.68 -1.87 28.40
CA ALA A 318 -7.03 -2.10 28.92
C ALA A 318 -7.03 -2.14 30.46
N SER A 319 -6.04 -2.77 31.10
CA SER A 319 -5.93 -2.73 32.56
C SER A 319 -5.72 -1.31 33.10
N LYS A 320 -4.93 -0.49 32.39
CA LYS A 320 -4.68 0.89 32.78
C LYS A 320 -5.92 1.75 32.67
N ILE A 321 -6.72 1.55 31.62
CA ILE A 321 -8.01 2.22 31.47
C ILE A 321 -9.02 1.74 32.52
N GLU A 322 -9.00 0.46 32.90
CA GLU A 322 -9.89 -0.09 33.93
C GLU A 322 -9.57 0.46 35.33
N GLU A 323 -8.30 0.79 35.61
CA GLU A 323 -7.88 1.46 36.85
C GLU A 323 -8.41 2.89 36.99
N LEU A 324 -8.75 3.56 35.87
CA LEU A 324 -9.29 4.92 35.86
C LEU A 324 -10.73 4.94 36.38
N SER A 325 -11.06 5.94 37.21
CA SER A 325 -12.46 6.25 37.51
C SER A 325 -13.19 6.78 36.27
N GLU A 326 -14.53 6.76 36.27
CA GLU A 326 -15.32 7.26 35.13
C GLU A 326 -14.98 8.72 34.77
N SER A 327 -14.70 9.56 35.77
CA SER A 327 -14.26 10.95 35.52
C SER A 327 -12.88 11.01 34.89
N GLU A 328 -11.96 10.11 35.24
CA GLU A 328 -10.62 10.04 34.65
C GLU A 328 -10.66 9.43 33.25
N LYS A 329 -11.61 8.53 32.95
CA LYS A 329 -11.86 8.04 31.59
C LYS A 329 -12.33 9.16 30.66
N GLU A 330 -13.31 9.96 31.09
CA GLU A 330 -13.72 11.17 30.35
C GLU A 330 -12.54 12.13 30.14
N HIS A 331 -11.68 12.26 31.16
CA HIS A 331 -10.47 13.08 31.10
C HIS A 331 -9.43 12.53 30.12
N PHE A 332 -9.24 11.21 30.09
CA PHE A 332 -8.38 10.50 29.16
C PHE A 332 -8.86 10.67 27.71
N GLU A 333 -10.16 10.51 27.47
CA GLU A 333 -10.76 10.74 26.15
C GLU A 333 -10.58 12.18 25.68
N ALA A 334 -10.79 13.14 26.57
CA ALA A 334 -10.56 14.55 26.27
C ALA A 334 -9.09 14.84 25.98
N ALA A 335 -8.16 14.22 26.73
CA ALA A 335 -6.73 14.35 26.50
C ALA A 335 -6.31 13.76 25.14
N MET A 336 -6.89 12.63 24.72
CA MET A 336 -6.63 12.04 23.42
C MET A 336 -7.01 12.95 22.24
N GLU A 337 -7.95 13.90 22.41
CA GLU A 337 -8.32 14.84 21.34
C GLU A 337 -7.25 15.90 21.06
N ILE A 338 -6.40 16.21 22.03
CA ILE A 338 -5.41 17.31 21.92
C ILE A 338 -3.96 16.88 22.14
N SER A 339 -3.73 15.71 22.70
CA SER A 339 -2.41 15.19 23.02
C SER A 339 -1.66 14.81 21.76
N ASP A 340 -0.42 15.30 21.63
CA ASP A 340 0.54 14.83 20.61
C ASP A 340 1.02 13.38 20.88
N TYR A 341 0.73 12.82 22.06
CA TYR A 341 1.12 11.47 22.49
C TYR A 341 -0.05 10.49 22.30
N THR A 342 -0.46 10.30 21.05
CA THR A 342 -1.56 9.39 20.66
C THR A 342 -1.22 8.55 19.42
N GLY A 343 0.07 8.41 19.09
CA GLY A 343 0.53 7.76 17.86
C GLY A 343 0.68 6.24 17.94
N SER A 344 0.59 5.66 19.15
CA SER A 344 0.80 4.23 19.39
C SER A 344 0.13 3.77 20.69
N VAL A 345 -0.04 2.46 20.87
CA VAL A 345 -0.50 1.87 22.15
C VAL A 345 0.43 2.23 23.30
N LYS A 346 1.75 2.29 23.05
CA LYS A 346 2.74 2.80 24.01
C LYS A 346 2.40 4.21 24.48
N ASP A 347 2.09 5.12 23.55
CA ASP A 347 1.77 6.51 23.90
C ASP A 347 0.49 6.57 24.73
N LEU A 348 -0.51 5.76 24.40
CA LEU A 348 -1.77 5.67 25.14
C LEU A 348 -1.55 5.16 26.58
N ILE A 349 -0.73 4.13 26.78
CA ILE A 349 -0.37 3.63 28.11
C ILE A 349 0.28 4.76 28.91
N ASN A 350 1.23 5.49 28.33
CA ASN A 350 1.85 6.63 29.01
C ASN A 350 0.85 7.75 29.27
N LEU A 351 -0.09 8.01 28.36
CA LEU A 351 -1.11 9.03 28.51
C LEU A 351 -2.04 8.76 29.70
N THR A 352 -2.39 7.49 29.97
CA THR A 352 -3.17 7.13 31.18
C THR A 352 -2.49 7.54 32.49
N GLU A 353 -1.16 7.66 32.50
CA GLU A 353 -0.35 8.03 33.67
C GLU A 353 0.03 9.52 33.71
N ASN A 354 -0.35 10.30 32.68
CA ASN A 354 -0.01 11.73 32.53
C ASN A 354 -1.26 12.62 32.35
N LEU A 355 -2.41 12.20 32.87
CA LEU A 355 -3.67 12.96 32.77
C LEU A 355 -3.60 14.32 33.47
N ASP A 356 -2.72 14.47 34.46
CA ASP A 356 -2.48 15.71 35.21
C ASP A 356 -1.86 16.84 34.39
N ARG A 357 -1.23 16.52 33.24
CA ARG A 357 -0.78 17.51 32.26
C ARG A 357 -1.96 18.23 31.58
N TYR A 358 -3.11 17.57 31.51
CA TYR A 358 -4.28 18.09 30.81
C TYR A 358 -5.29 18.60 31.82
N GLU A 359 -5.70 19.86 31.68
CA GLU A 359 -6.73 20.44 32.53
C GLU A 359 -8.05 20.50 31.77
N VAL A 360 -9.05 19.80 32.28
CA VAL A 360 -10.41 19.78 31.72
C VAL A 360 -11.31 20.68 32.55
N TYR A 361 -12.06 21.54 31.87
CA TYR A 361 -13.07 22.44 32.42
C TYR A 361 -14.45 22.01 31.90
N PRO A 362 -15.16 21.11 32.62
CA PRO A 362 -16.47 20.65 32.21
C PRO A 362 -17.49 21.77 32.14
N GLY A 363 -18.39 21.73 31.16
CA GLY A 363 -19.48 22.71 31.01
C GLY A 363 -19.08 24.02 30.32
N ILE A 364 -17.83 24.16 29.88
CA ILE A 364 -17.39 25.26 29.03
C ILE A 364 -17.50 24.80 27.57
N GLU A 365 -18.53 25.26 26.85
CA GLU A 365 -18.84 24.76 25.50
C GLU A 365 -18.41 25.72 24.38
N ASP A 366 -18.24 27.00 24.71
CA ASP A 366 -17.82 28.03 23.76
C ASP A 366 -16.94 29.13 24.38
N TYR A 367 -16.50 30.08 23.54
CA TYR A 367 -15.65 31.18 23.98
C TYR A 367 -16.36 32.16 24.92
N ASP A 368 -17.69 32.28 24.89
CA ASP A 368 -18.41 33.14 25.84
C ASP A 368 -18.35 32.53 27.24
N ASP A 369 -18.62 31.22 27.35
CA ASP A 369 -18.50 30.47 28.61
C ASP A 369 -17.08 30.56 29.19
N LEU A 370 -16.06 30.36 28.36
CA LEU A 370 -14.67 30.44 28.77
C LEU A 370 -14.31 31.86 29.25
N GLY A 371 -14.77 32.89 28.53
CA GLY A 371 -14.58 34.27 28.92
C GLY A 371 -15.24 34.61 30.26
N ARG A 372 -16.44 34.07 30.50
CA ARG A 372 -17.15 34.23 31.78
C ARG A 372 -16.45 33.51 32.92
N MET A 373 -15.96 32.30 32.72
CA MET A 373 -15.20 31.57 33.73
C MET A 373 -14.01 32.41 34.21
N TYR A 374 -13.18 32.93 33.29
CA TYR A 374 -12.01 33.71 33.67
C TYR A 374 -12.34 35.08 34.30
N ILE A 375 -13.39 35.75 33.85
CA ILE A 375 -13.72 37.10 34.33
C ILE A 375 -14.61 37.06 35.57
N ASP A 376 -15.71 36.33 35.52
CA ASP A 376 -16.73 36.33 36.56
C ASP A 376 -16.40 35.34 37.69
N GLU A 377 -15.79 34.18 37.40
CA GLU A 377 -15.45 33.17 38.43
C GLU A 377 -14.04 33.35 38.98
N TYR A 378 -13.02 33.48 38.12
CA TYR A 378 -11.63 33.67 38.55
C TYR A 378 -11.26 35.11 38.86
N GLY A 379 -12.09 36.08 38.47
CA GLY A 379 -11.89 37.49 38.80
C GLY A 379 -10.62 38.09 38.19
N ILE A 380 -10.15 37.57 37.04
CA ILE A 380 -8.94 38.06 36.37
C ILE A 380 -9.07 39.54 35.98
N LEU A 381 -10.30 39.98 35.67
CA LEU A 381 -10.62 41.36 35.36
C LEU A 381 -11.87 41.81 36.13
N GLU A 382 -11.76 42.88 36.92
CA GLU A 382 -12.92 43.48 37.56
C GLU A 382 -13.74 44.28 36.55
N VAL A 383 -14.84 43.69 36.06
CA VAL A 383 -15.83 44.38 35.22
C VAL A 383 -16.95 44.95 36.10
N PRO A 384 -17.14 46.28 36.16
CA PRO A 384 -18.24 46.88 36.92
C PRO A 384 -19.61 46.34 36.50
N ASP A 385 -20.52 46.10 37.45
CA ASP A 385 -21.82 45.43 37.17
C ASP A 385 -22.63 46.08 36.05
N HIS A 386 -22.57 47.41 35.92
CA HIS A 386 -23.29 48.15 34.87
C HIS A 386 -22.66 48.00 33.48
N LEU A 387 -21.44 47.47 33.38
CA LEU A 387 -20.72 47.22 32.13
C LEU A 387 -20.69 45.75 31.72
N LYS A 388 -21.04 44.80 32.62
CA LYS A 388 -21.03 43.36 32.33
C LYS A 388 -21.79 43.00 31.05
N ASN A 389 -22.97 43.59 30.83
CA ASN A 389 -23.77 43.33 29.62
C ASN A 389 -23.18 43.89 28.31
N TYR A 390 -22.11 44.69 28.39
CA TYR A 390 -21.43 45.29 27.24
C TYR A 390 -20.02 44.76 27.04
N PHE A 391 -19.55 43.89 27.94
CA PHE A 391 -18.25 43.25 27.82
C PHE A 391 -18.34 42.08 26.83
N ASP A 392 -17.37 41.99 25.92
CA ASP A 392 -17.32 40.93 24.90
C ASP A 392 -16.57 39.71 25.46
N TYR A 393 -17.29 38.88 26.21
CA TYR A 393 -16.74 37.69 26.84
C TYR A 393 -16.23 36.69 25.80
N ALA A 394 -16.96 36.49 24.69
CA ALA A 394 -16.54 35.62 23.60
C ALA A 394 -15.22 36.06 22.96
N ALA A 395 -15.00 37.36 22.74
CA ALA A 395 -13.71 37.84 22.25
C ALA A 395 -12.58 37.57 23.24
N TYR A 396 -12.80 37.82 24.53
CA TYR A 396 -11.80 37.55 25.57
C TYR A 396 -11.48 36.05 25.68
N GLY A 397 -12.51 35.19 25.74
CA GLY A 397 -12.32 33.74 25.81
C GLY A 397 -11.60 33.18 24.59
N ARG A 398 -11.85 33.72 23.38
CA ARG A 398 -11.09 33.34 22.19
C ARG A 398 -9.62 33.67 22.33
N ASP A 399 -9.29 34.87 22.80
CA ASP A 399 -7.91 35.30 22.95
C ASP A 399 -7.20 34.47 24.05
N VAL A 400 -7.89 34.15 25.16
CA VAL A 400 -7.40 33.23 26.20
C VAL A 400 -7.10 31.84 25.62
N ALA A 401 -8.02 31.26 24.86
CA ALA A 401 -7.83 29.94 24.30
C ALA A 401 -6.64 29.87 23.33
N MET A 402 -6.40 30.93 22.56
CA MET A 402 -5.23 31.04 21.70
C MET A 402 -3.93 31.14 22.51
N ASP A 403 -3.93 31.91 23.60
CA ASP A 403 -2.73 32.12 24.43
C ASP A 403 -2.31 30.87 25.21
N GLU A 404 -3.28 30.05 25.65
CA GLU A 404 -3.02 28.82 26.41
C GLU A 404 -3.06 27.53 25.57
N GLY A 405 -3.31 27.64 24.27
CA GLY A 405 -3.36 26.49 23.36
C GLY A 405 -4.50 25.51 23.65
N GLY A 406 -5.57 25.96 24.31
CA GLY A 406 -6.69 25.10 24.66
C GLY A 406 -7.70 24.92 23.54
N SER A 407 -8.49 23.86 23.65
CA SER A 407 -9.50 23.46 22.67
C SER A 407 -10.79 23.04 23.35
N PHE A 408 -11.92 23.27 22.70
CA PHE A 408 -13.17 22.65 23.14
C PHE A 408 -13.17 21.18 22.67
N THR A 409 -13.81 20.30 23.44
CA THR A 409 -14.04 18.87 23.15
C THR A 409 -15.51 18.53 23.44
N SER A 410 -15.92 17.26 23.33
CA SER A 410 -17.24 16.85 23.84
C SER A 410 -17.35 16.90 25.37
N TYR A 411 -16.23 17.02 26.08
CA TYR A 411 -16.11 16.98 27.54
C TYR A 411 -15.98 18.37 28.18
N GLY A 412 -15.99 19.43 27.38
CA GLY A 412 -15.84 20.81 27.82
C GLY A 412 -14.63 21.45 27.17
N TYR A 413 -13.97 22.35 27.89
CA TYR A 413 -12.75 22.99 27.42
C TYR A 413 -11.53 22.31 28.03
N ILE A 414 -10.55 21.93 27.22
CA ILE A 414 -9.32 21.28 27.67
C ILE A 414 -8.11 22.11 27.27
N ARG A 415 -7.09 22.15 28.12
CA ARG A 415 -5.81 22.78 27.81
C ARG A 415 -4.64 21.94 28.32
N ASP A 416 -3.52 22.04 27.64
CA ASP A 416 -2.24 21.50 28.07
C ASP A 416 -1.57 22.52 29.01
N ASN A 417 -1.28 22.13 30.25
CA ASN A 417 -0.58 22.98 31.22
C ASN A 417 0.94 23.00 31.02
N TYR A 418 1.43 22.25 30.03
CA TYR A 418 2.82 22.06 29.65
C TYR A 418 3.70 21.41 30.71
N ASP A 419 3.14 20.75 31.73
CA ASP A 419 3.92 20.00 32.72
C ASP A 419 4.60 18.77 32.11
N THR A 420 5.77 18.39 32.61
CA THR A 420 6.64 17.40 31.96
C THR A 420 5.93 16.07 31.72
N PHE A 421 5.73 15.68 30.45
CA PHE A 421 5.25 14.35 30.10
C PHE A 421 6.31 13.31 30.45
N ARG A 422 5.94 12.31 31.23
CA ARG A 422 6.83 11.26 31.71
C ARG A 422 6.51 9.95 31.02
N GLU A 423 7.54 9.34 30.45
CA GLU A 423 7.45 8.02 29.88
C GLU A 423 7.67 6.97 30.98
N PHE A 424 6.60 6.27 31.35
CA PHE A 424 6.58 5.17 32.32
C PHE A 424 6.71 3.80 31.63
N TYR A 425 6.24 3.71 30.38
CA TYR A 425 6.29 2.52 29.56
C TYR A 425 7.09 2.78 28.27
N HIS A 426 8.11 1.96 28.01
CA HIS A 426 9.05 2.23 26.92
C HIS A 426 8.76 1.46 25.63
N GLY A 427 7.71 0.61 25.60
CA GLY A 427 7.39 -0.25 24.47
C GLY A 427 8.06 -1.63 24.54
N ASN A 428 8.68 -1.98 25.67
CA ASN A 428 9.31 -3.29 25.82
C ASN A 428 8.37 -4.24 26.55
N ARG A 429 8.40 -5.51 26.15
CA ARG A 429 7.71 -6.60 26.86
C ARG A 429 8.07 -6.67 28.36
N GLU A 430 9.34 -6.41 28.70
CA GLU A 430 9.85 -6.48 30.08
C GLU A 430 9.22 -5.43 31.01
N ASP A 431 8.69 -4.34 30.45
CA ASP A 431 8.05 -3.29 31.22
C ASP A 431 6.59 -3.65 31.59
N ILE A 432 6.01 -4.68 30.96
CA ILE A 432 4.64 -5.14 31.21
C ILE A 432 4.63 -6.12 32.41
N PRO A 433 3.83 -5.89 33.46
CA PRO A 433 3.70 -6.82 34.57
C PRO A 433 3.25 -8.23 34.14
N GLU A 434 3.76 -9.27 34.81
CA GLU A 434 3.60 -10.68 34.41
C GLU A 434 2.13 -11.11 34.34
N GLU A 435 1.27 -10.53 35.17
CA GLU A 435 -0.18 -10.75 35.18
C GLU A 435 -0.88 -10.31 33.89
N TYR A 436 -0.32 -9.34 33.16
CA TYR A 436 -0.90 -8.84 31.90
C TYR A 436 -0.27 -9.50 30.66
N LEU A 437 0.74 -10.36 30.85
CA LEU A 437 1.36 -11.13 29.78
C LEU A 437 0.49 -12.35 29.41
N ILE A 438 -0.58 -12.11 28.68
CA ILE A 438 -1.58 -13.12 28.32
C ILE A 438 -1.13 -14.06 27.21
N THR A 439 -0.14 -13.69 26.41
CA THR A 439 0.51 -14.63 25.50
C THR A 439 1.67 -15.29 26.26
N GLY A 440 1.64 -16.63 26.37
CA GLY A 440 2.72 -17.42 26.96
C GLY A 440 3.21 -18.47 25.98
N SER A 441 4.52 -18.50 25.72
CA SER A 441 5.28 -19.53 24.99
C SER A 441 4.51 -20.34 23.91
N ILE A 442 3.88 -19.66 22.96
CA ILE A 442 4.40 -19.87 21.60
C ILE A 442 5.78 -19.23 21.72
N GLU A 443 6.84 -20.02 21.57
CA GLU A 443 8.15 -19.43 21.35
C GLU A 443 7.93 -18.33 20.30
N GLU A 444 7.98 -17.04 20.68
CA GLU A 444 8.83 -16.17 19.89
C GLU A 444 10.13 -16.96 19.87
N PRO A 445 10.51 -17.59 18.74
CA PRO A 445 11.72 -18.39 18.72
C PRO A 445 12.80 -17.43 19.16
N GLU A 446 13.36 -17.62 20.37
CA GLU A 446 14.29 -16.73 21.08
C GLU A 446 14.97 -15.77 20.11
N LYS A 447 14.37 -14.61 19.76
CA LYS A 447 14.62 -13.87 18.51
C LYS A 447 15.72 -14.53 17.68
N SER A 448 15.38 -15.66 17.01
CA SER A 448 16.37 -16.70 16.68
C SER A 448 17.68 -16.03 16.33
N ASP A 449 18.75 -16.36 17.06
CA ASP A 449 20.09 -15.79 16.87
C ASP A 449 20.46 -15.81 15.37
N THR A 450 19.79 -16.70 14.61
CA THR A 450 19.75 -16.77 13.16
C THR A 450 18.38 -16.45 12.51
N LEU A 451 18.42 -15.69 11.42
CA LEU A 451 17.33 -15.47 10.46
C LEU A 451 17.46 -16.45 9.29
N THR A 452 16.37 -17.11 8.93
CA THR A 452 16.26 -17.84 7.66
C THR A 452 16.01 -16.83 6.55
N VAL A 453 16.98 -16.68 5.65
CA VAL A 453 16.93 -15.71 4.55
C VAL A 453 17.16 -16.39 3.22
N LEU A 454 16.71 -15.75 2.14
CA LEU A 454 17.08 -16.15 0.79
C LEU A 454 18.30 -15.34 0.35
N MET A 455 19.46 -15.99 0.27
CA MET A 455 20.70 -15.38 -0.21
C MET A 455 20.77 -15.39 -1.74
N VAL A 456 21.21 -14.28 -2.32
CA VAL A 456 21.38 -14.13 -3.77
C VAL A 456 22.75 -13.49 -4.05
N GLU A 457 23.67 -14.27 -4.57
CA GLU A 457 25.01 -13.82 -4.96
C GLU A 457 25.11 -13.55 -6.47
N PRO A 458 25.99 -12.63 -6.91
CA PRO A 458 26.26 -12.39 -8.32
C PRO A 458 26.61 -13.70 -9.07
N GLY A 459 25.90 -13.95 -10.17
CA GLY A 459 26.14 -15.12 -11.02
C GLY A 459 25.75 -16.49 -10.45
N LYS A 460 25.14 -16.55 -9.25
CA LYS A 460 24.68 -17.80 -8.63
C LYS A 460 23.15 -17.85 -8.52
N GLU A 461 22.60 -19.06 -8.43
CA GLU A 461 21.19 -19.29 -8.12
C GLU A 461 20.91 -18.90 -6.67
N ALA A 462 19.68 -18.45 -6.40
CA ALA A 462 19.25 -18.11 -5.04
C ALA A 462 19.16 -19.37 -4.16
N TYR A 463 19.57 -19.26 -2.90
CA TYR A 463 19.52 -20.37 -1.94
C TYR A 463 19.11 -19.89 -0.55
N VAL A 464 18.39 -20.73 0.17
CA VAL A 464 17.99 -20.47 1.55
C VAL A 464 19.17 -20.74 2.48
N THR A 465 19.41 -19.85 3.43
CA THR A 465 20.47 -20.00 4.44
C THR A 465 20.08 -19.32 5.74
N GLU A 466 20.78 -19.67 6.80
CA GLU A 466 20.63 -19.05 8.12
C GLU A 466 21.77 -18.06 8.35
N ILE A 467 21.43 -16.82 8.69
CA ILE A 467 22.40 -15.75 8.98
C ILE A 467 22.12 -15.22 10.37
N LYS A 468 23.14 -14.76 11.11
CA LYS A 468 22.84 -14.17 12.41
C LYS A 468 22.07 -12.86 12.29
N SER A 469 21.16 -12.61 13.23
CA SER A 469 20.30 -11.42 13.25
C SER A 469 21.03 -10.13 13.66
N ASP A 470 22.26 -10.21 14.15
CA ASP A 470 23.07 -9.05 14.54
C ASP A 470 23.56 -8.23 13.33
N ILE A 471 23.61 -6.90 13.48
CA ILE A 471 23.95 -5.97 12.39
C ILE A 471 25.31 -6.27 11.73
N SER A 472 26.30 -6.76 12.49
CA SER A 472 27.63 -7.05 11.94
C SER A 472 27.58 -8.26 11.01
N SER A 473 26.79 -9.28 11.37
CA SER A 473 26.56 -10.45 10.53
C SER A 473 25.76 -10.12 9.28
N LEU A 474 24.73 -9.27 9.37
CA LEU A 474 23.98 -8.79 8.20
C LEU A 474 24.88 -8.03 7.22
N GLN A 475 25.68 -7.10 7.74
CA GLN A 475 26.64 -6.32 6.95
C GLN A 475 27.71 -7.20 6.29
N ALA A 476 28.15 -8.26 6.96
CA ALA A 476 29.10 -9.22 6.41
C ALA A 476 28.54 -9.98 5.20
N GLN A 477 27.22 -10.24 5.15
CA GLN A 477 26.60 -10.94 4.01
C GLN A 477 26.57 -10.10 2.74
N VAL A 478 26.29 -8.80 2.87
CA VAL A 478 26.22 -7.89 1.71
C VAL A 478 27.56 -7.22 1.40
N GLY A 479 28.55 -7.37 2.29
CA GLY A 479 29.91 -6.85 2.13
C GLY A 479 30.06 -5.35 2.42
N GLY A 480 29.30 -4.80 3.38
CA GLY A 480 29.33 -3.38 3.72
C GLY A 480 28.12 -2.91 4.53
N LEU A 481 27.89 -1.60 4.56
CA LEU A 481 26.67 -1.03 5.14
C LEU A 481 25.45 -1.54 4.37
N ILE A 482 24.34 -1.73 5.08
CA ILE A 482 23.11 -2.30 4.52
C ILE A 482 22.12 -1.20 4.13
N GLU A 483 21.39 -1.42 3.05
CA GLU A 483 20.23 -0.66 2.61
C GLU A 483 19.02 -1.60 2.52
N SER A 484 17.86 -1.14 2.98
CA SER A 484 16.58 -1.87 2.91
C SER A 484 15.75 -1.36 1.73
N VAL A 485 15.43 -2.26 0.80
CA VAL A 485 14.70 -1.95 -0.43
C VAL A 485 13.37 -2.70 -0.45
N TYR A 486 12.27 -1.93 -0.45
CA TYR A 486 10.89 -2.42 -0.37
C TYR A 486 10.26 -2.53 -1.77
N VAL A 487 10.70 -3.53 -2.54
CA VAL A 487 10.30 -3.74 -3.95
C VAL A 487 9.14 -4.72 -4.13
N PHE A 488 8.60 -5.26 -3.05
CA PHE A 488 7.62 -6.33 -3.09
C PHE A 488 6.35 -5.98 -2.30
N HIS A 489 5.22 -6.56 -2.71
CA HIS A 489 3.94 -6.42 -2.01
C HIS A 489 3.81 -7.36 -0.80
N ASP A 490 4.60 -8.43 -0.76
CA ASP A 490 4.66 -9.33 0.40
C ASP A 490 5.38 -8.63 1.57
N PRO A 491 5.16 -9.03 2.83
CA PRO A 491 5.86 -8.50 4.00
C PRO A 491 7.31 -9.01 4.06
N VAL A 492 8.10 -8.65 3.06
CA VAL A 492 9.51 -9.03 2.90
C VAL A 492 10.32 -7.84 2.43
N VAL A 493 11.60 -7.85 2.78
CA VAL A 493 12.56 -6.79 2.44
C VAL A 493 13.76 -7.36 1.72
N LEU A 494 14.22 -6.63 0.70
CA LEU A 494 15.50 -6.89 0.06
C LEU A 494 16.57 -6.07 0.77
N VAL A 495 17.57 -6.73 1.33
CA VAL A 495 18.69 -6.08 2.02
C VAL A 495 19.95 -6.23 1.18
N CYS A 496 20.52 -5.11 0.74
CA CYS A 496 21.72 -5.07 -0.09
C CYS A 496 22.77 -4.09 0.43
N ASN A 497 23.90 -4.00 -0.24
CA ASN A 497 24.96 -3.06 0.10
C ASN A 497 24.59 -1.63 -0.37
N ASP A 498 24.54 -0.68 0.57
CA ASP A 498 24.19 0.74 0.32
C ASP A 498 25.08 1.41 -0.74
N GLU A 499 26.37 1.03 -0.78
CA GLU A 499 27.34 1.61 -1.71
C GLU A 499 27.82 0.60 -2.77
N GLY A 500 27.18 -0.56 -2.91
CA GLY A 500 27.71 -1.67 -3.70
C GLY A 500 27.98 -1.32 -5.17
N LYS A 501 27.08 -0.54 -5.79
CA LYS A 501 27.25 -0.02 -7.16
C LYS A 501 28.41 0.97 -7.26
N ILE A 502 28.53 1.89 -6.31
CA ILE A 502 29.55 2.95 -6.31
C ILE A 502 30.94 2.36 -6.10
N ASN A 503 31.03 1.34 -5.25
CA ASN A 503 32.26 0.61 -4.95
C ASN A 503 32.63 -0.43 -6.03
N GLY A 504 31.84 -0.52 -7.11
CA GLY A 504 32.15 -1.37 -8.27
C GLY A 504 31.98 -2.87 -8.01
N MET A 505 31.10 -3.26 -7.08
CA MET A 505 30.75 -4.65 -6.85
C MET A 505 30.10 -5.25 -8.11
N GLU A 506 30.23 -6.56 -8.30
CA GLU A 506 29.61 -7.25 -9.44
C GLU A 506 28.09 -7.09 -9.43
N LEU A 507 27.52 -6.74 -10.59
CA LEU A 507 26.07 -6.58 -10.74
C LEU A 507 25.36 -7.94 -10.61
N ASN A 508 24.25 -7.96 -9.89
CA ASN A 508 23.62 -9.18 -9.40
C ASN A 508 22.26 -9.46 -10.04
N ARG A 509 21.25 -8.62 -9.76
CA ARG A 509 19.88 -8.75 -10.26
C ARG A 509 19.29 -7.41 -10.65
N ALA A 510 18.52 -7.41 -11.72
CA ALA A 510 17.70 -6.30 -12.18
C ALA A 510 16.47 -6.12 -11.29
N LEU A 511 16.13 -4.87 -11.05
CA LEU A 511 14.85 -4.45 -10.48
C LEU A 511 14.01 -3.81 -11.57
N TYR A 512 12.76 -4.23 -11.65
CA TYR A 512 11.82 -3.81 -12.68
C TYR A 512 10.67 -3.02 -12.05
N ASP A 513 10.22 -1.97 -12.74
CA ASP A 513 9.00 -1.26 -12.37
C ASP A 513 7.74 -2.07 -12.71
N GLU A 514 6.56 -1.56 -12.35
CA GLU A 514 5.27 -2.19 -12.64
C GLU A 514 4.99 -2.37 -14.15
N ASN A 515 5.66 -1.59 -15.00
CA ASN A 515 5.55 -1.67 -16.45
C ASN A 515 6.56 -2.67 -17.06
N GLY A 516 7.39 -3.31 -16.24
CA GLY A 516 8.42 -4.26 -16.64
C GLY A 516 9.69 -3.60 -17.20
N ASN A 517 9.88 -2.29 -17.03
CA ASN A 517 11.11 -1.61 -17.42
C ASN A 517 12.17 -1.77 -16.34
N LEU A 518 13.42 -1.95 -16.76
CA LEU A 518 14.57 -1.93 -15.86
C LEU A 518 14.68 -0.55 -15.19
N TYR A 519 14.45 -0.51 -13.88
CA TYR A 519 14.54 0.71 -13.08
C TYR A 519 15.89 0.80 -12.36
N ASP A 520 16.39 -0.32 -11.81
CA ASP A 520 17.66 -0.35 -11.09
C ASP A 520 18.36 -1.71 -11.19
N ILE A 521 19.62 -1.79 -10.76
CA ILE A 521 20.43 -3.02 -10.71
C ILE A 521 21.13 -3.09 -9.36
N ILE A 522 21.01 -4.22 -8.68
CA ILE A 522 21.69 -4.45 -7.40
C ILE A 522 23.15 -4.79 -7.66
N GLY A 523 24.08 -4.11 -6.98
CA GLY A 523 25.51 -4.40 -7.01
C GLY A 523 25.95 -5.16 -5.76
N GLY A 524 26.55 -6.33 -5.93
CA GLY A 524 26.99 -7.20 -4.84
C GLY A 524 25.93 -8.21 -4.38
N PRO A 525 26.26 -9.07 -3.40
CA PRO A 525 25.32 -9.99 -2.79
C PRO A 525 24.21 -9.25 -2.03
N PHE A 526 23.01 -9.84 -2.01
CA PHE A 526 21.88 -9.36 -1.23
C PHE A 526 21.12 -10.55 -0.65
N PHE A 527 20.30 -10.30 0.36
CA PHE A 527 19.38 -11.31 0.88
C PHE A 527 17.97 -10.77 1.01
N ILE A 528 17.00 -11.69 1.05
CA ILE A 528 15.60 -11.38 1.35
C ILE A 528 15.27 -11.91 2.73
N ALA A 529 14.68 -11.06 3.56
CA ALA A 529 14.22 -11.38 4.90
C ALA A 529 12.72 -11.06 5.04
N GLY A 530 12.05 -11.68 6.01
CA GLY A 530 10.71 -11.29 6.42
C GLY A 530 10.73 -9.92 7.13
N LEU A 531 9.57 -9.27 7.17
CA LEU A 531 9.37 -8.02 7.90
C LEU A 531 8.39 -8.24 9.07
N SER A 532 8.72 -7.66 10.21
CA SER A 532 7.79 -7.37 11.31
C SER A 532 7.94 -5.92 11.76
N GLU A 533 7.12 -5.51 12.73
CA GLU A 533 7.20 -4.17 13.33
C GLU A 533 8.56 -3.90 14.00
N ASP A 534 9.19 -4.94 14.56
CA ASP A 534 10.48 -4.87 15.27
C ASP A 534 11.73 -5.12 14.40
N GLY A 535 11.55 -5.20 13.07
CA GLY A 535 12.65 -5.31 12.11
C GLY A 535 12.61 -6.56 11.22
N PHE A 536 13.77 -7.19 11.00
CA PHE A 536 13.88 -8.33 10.10
C PHE A 536 13.52 -9.64 10.80
N THR A 537 12.72 -10.46 10.12
CA THR A 537 12.32 -11.79 10.57
C THR A 537 12.74 -12.87 9.56
N SER A 538 12.64 -14.12 9.97
CA SER A 538 12.87 -15.26 9.09
C SER A 538 11.80 -15.32 8.00
N LEU A 539 12.18 -15.67 6.78
CA LEU A 539 11.22 -15.99 5.72
C LEU A 539 10.46 -17.27 6.06
N SER A 540 9.15 -17.26 5.84
CA SER A 540 8.35 -18.48 5.82
C SER A 540 8.79 -19.40 4.68
N THR A 541 8.52 -20.70 4.79
CA THR A 541 8.85 -21.68 3.75
C THR A 541 8.18 -21.34 2.40
N GLU A 542 6.97 -20.79 2.43
CA GLU A 542 6.26 -20.36 1.23
C GLU A 542 6.96 -19.19 0.54
N LEU A 543 7.33 -18.17 1.31
CA LEU A 543 8.05 -17.01 0.80
C LEU A 543 9.45 -17.42 0.30
N CYS A 544 10.14 -18.32 1.02
CA CYS A 544 11.40 -18.90 0.55
C CYS A 544 11.23 -19.51 -0.86
N ASN A 545 10.24 -20.38 -1.06
CA ASN A 545 10.00 -21.03 -2.34
C ASN A 545 9.64 -20.02 -3.45
N LYS A 546 8.75 -19.06 -3.15
CA LYS A 546 8.32 -18.00 -4.07
C LYS A 546 9.51 -17.19 -4.57
N TYR A 547 10.34 -16.71 -3.65
CA TYR A 547 11.48 -15.85 -3.99
C TYR A 547 12.65 -16.63 -4.56
N GLN A 548 12.83 -17.89 -4.17
CA GLN A 548 13.81 -18.78 -4.78
C GLN A 548 13.47 -19.04 -6.25
N GLU A 549 12.19 -19.24 -6.60
CA GLU A 549 11.78 -19.35 -8.01
C GLU A 549 11.92 -18.01 -8.75
N ARG A 550 11.60 -16.89 -8.10
CA ARG A 550 11.77 -15.53 -8.68
C ARG A 550 13.23 -15.23 -9.04
N PHE A 551 14.17 -15.56 -8.16
CA PHE A 551 15.61 -15.27 -8.34
C PHE A 551 16.44 -16.47 -8.83
N LYS A 552 15.75 -17.51 -9.29
CA LYS A 552 16.33 -18.77 -9.77
C LYS A 552 17.39 -18.58 -10.84
N THR A 553 17.13 -17.72 -11.83
CA THR A 553 18.04 -17.56 -12.96
C THR A 553 18.99 -16.38 -12.70
N PRO A 554 20.32 -16.60 -12.71
CA PRO A 554 21.30 -15.53 -12.63
C PRO A 554 21.22 -14.61 -13.85
N GLU A 555 21.64 -13.36 -13.70
CA GLU A 555 21.61 -12.38 -14.78
C GLU A 555 23.01 -11.84 -15.08
N ILE A 556 23.26 -11.48 -16.33
CA ILE A 556 24.43 -10.70 -16.75
C ILE A 556 23.97 -9.40 -17.39
N PHE A 557 24.76 -8.35 -17.19
CA PHE A 557 24.42 -7.01 -17.65
C PHE A 557 25.34 -6.58 -18.78
N ALA A 558 24.77 -6.05 -19.84
CA ALA A 558 25.53 -5.57 -20.99
C ALA A 558 24.99 -4.20 -21.45
N ASN A 559 25.89 -3.28 -21.77
CA ASN A 559 25.54 -2.06 -22.46
C ASN A 559 25.47 -2.33 -23.97
N ILE A 560 24.27 -2.31 -24.53
CA ILE A 560 24.02 -2.56 -25.95
C ILE A 560 23.41 -1.29 -26.54
N GLY A 561 24.22 -0.52 -27.26
CA GLY A 561 23.73 0.69 -27.94
C GLY A 561 23.38 1.85 -27.01
N GLY A 562 23.96 1.91 -25.81
CA GLY A 562 23.69 2.95 -24.82
C GLY A 562 22.66 2.56 -23.76
N GLU A 563 21.95 1.43 -23.95
CA GLU A 563 20.99 0.89 -22.98
C GLU A 563 21.60 -0.29 -22.24
N ILE A 564 21.38 -0.35 -20.92
CA ILE A 564 21.77 -1.49 -20.10
C ILE A 564 20.67 -2.54 -20.21
N VAL A 565 21.06 -3.76 -20.57
CA VAL A 565 20.15 -4.91 -20.69
C VAL A 565 20.57 -5.98 -19.71
N ALA A 566 19.62 -6.49 -18.92
CA ALA A 566 19.78 -7.68 -18.10
C ALA A 566 19.44 -8.92 -18.94
N ILE A 567 20.37 -9.88 -18.98
CA ILE A 567 20.24 -11.10 -19.79
C ILE A 567 20.24 -12.30 -18.83
N PRO A 568 19.14 -13.05 -18.74
CA PRO A 568 19.08 -14.26 -17.94
C PRO A 568 20.06 -15.32 -18.46
N VAL A 569 20.87 -15.87 -17.56
CA VAL A 569 21.86 -16.90 -17.85
C VAL A 569 21.22 -18.27 -17.66
N THR A 570 20.72 -18.84 -18.76
CA THR A 570 20.27 -20.24 -18.76
C THR A 570 21.45 -21.21 -18.71
N ALA A 571 21.23 -22.46 -18.27
CA ALA A 571 22.26 -23.52 -18.25
C ALA A 571 23.02 -23.66 -19.59
N SER A 572 22.34 -23.44 -20.72
CA SER A 572 22.95 -23.47 -22.06
C SER A 572 23.93 -22.33 -22.36
N ILE A 573 23.78 -21.19 -21.68
CA ILE A 573 24.65 -20.01 -21.76
C ILE A 573 25.84 -20.18 -20.81
N GLN A 574 25.61 -20.73 -19.61
CA GLN A 574 26.65 -21.07 -18.64
C GLN A 574 27.66 -22.07 -19.23
N GLU A 575 27.17 -23.15 -19.83
CA GLU A 575 28.00 -24.20 -20.45
C GLU A 575 28.83 -23.65 -21.63
N LYS A 576 28.29 -22.67 -22.38
CA LYS A 576 29.07 -21.96 -23.42
C LYS A 576 30.12 -21.05 -22.82
N LYS A 577 29.78 -20.28 -21.78
CA LYS A 577 30.72 -19.37 -21.09
C LYS A 577 31.90 -20.14 -20.51
N GLU A 578 31.64 -21.26 -19.82
CA GLU A 578 32.68 -22.14 -19.28
C GLU A 578 33.53 -22.78 -20.37
N ASN A 579 32.93 -23.21 -21.49
CA ASN A 579 33.67 -23.74 -22.63
C ASN A 579 34.58 -22.69 -23.29
N TYR A 580 34.12 -21.43 -23.42
CA TYR A 580 34.95 -20.33 -23.94
C TYR A 580 36.06 -19.94 -22.97
N LEU A 581 35.80 -19.91 -21.66
CA LEU A 581 36.80 -19.62 -20.63
C LEU A 581 37.86 -20.72 -20.55
N ARG A 582 37.46 -22.00 -20.54
CA ARG A 582 38.41 -23.14 -20.63
C ARG A 582 39.25 -23.08 -21.90
N ALA A 583 38.64 -22.74 -23.05
CA ALA A 583 39.39 -22.59 -24.30
C ALA A 583 40.40 -21.42 -24.24
N ALA A 584 40.05 -20.33 -23.55
CA ALA A 584 40.95 -19.21 -23.33
C ALA A 584 42.08 -19.53 -22.34
N GLU A 585 41.80 -20.25 -21.25
CA GLU A 585 42.80 -20.72 -20.27
C GLU A 585 43.77 -21.73 -20.89
N LEU A 586 43.27 -22.70 -21.66
CA LEU A 586 44.09 -23.63 -22.44
C LEU A 586 44.99 -22.91 -23.46
N SER A 587 44.56 -21.74 -23.96
CA SER A 587 45.38 -20.91 -24.85
C SER A 587 46.45 -20.08 -24.10
N GLN A 588 46.23 -19.77 -22.83
CA GLN A 588 47.21 -19.09 -21.98
C GLN A 588 48.24 -20.06 -21.39
N GLU A 589 47.84 -21.28 -20.99
CA GLU A 589 48.76 -22.31 -20.50
C GLU A 589 49.73 -22.78 -21.59
N GLN A 590 49.30 -22.85 -22.86
CA GLN A 590 50.21 -23.12 -23.98
C GLN A 590 51.25 -22.01 -24.23
N ASN A 591 51.04 -20.80 -23.70
CA ASN A 591 52.00 -19.70 -23.75
C ASN A 591 52.97 -19.65 -22.55
N TYR A 592 52.76 -20.48 -21.52
CA TYR A 592 53.66 -20.60 -20.37
C TYR A 592 54.31 -21.99 -20.31
N ASN A 593 55.20 -22.26 -21.28
CA ASN A 593 56.30 -23.18 -21.02
C ASN A 593 57.30 -22.52 -20.05
N MET A 594 57.03 -22.63 -18.76
CA MET A 594 58.01 -22.41 -17.69
C MET A 594 57.87 -23.55 -16.67
N ILE A 595 58.72 -24.58 -16.82
CA ILE A 595 59.06 -25.51 -15.75
C ILE A 595 60.42 -25.05 -15.19
N ASP A 596 60.49 -24.90 -13.87
CA ASP A 596 61.68 -24.66 -13.05
C ASP A 596 62.58 -23.46 -13.41
N GLY A 597 62.16 -22.26 -13.02
CA GLY A 597 63.01 -21.33 -12.27
C GLY A 597 64.36 -20.83 -12.84
N GLN A 598 64.71 -21.04 -14.12
CA GLN A 598 65.94 -20.49 -14.72
C GLN A 598 65.69 -19.84 -16.09
N LEU A 599 66.02 -18.54 -16.16
CA LEU A 599 66.07 -17.75 -17.40
C LEU A 599 67.19 -18.27 -18.31
N ASN A 600 66.84 -18.78 -19.50
CA ASN A 600 67.82 -19.11 -20.52
C ASN A 600 67.67 -18.21 -21.76
N ASN A 601 68.68 -17.39 -22.00
CA ASN A 601 68.81 -16.45 -23.12
C ASN A 601 69.04 -17.21 -24.44
N ILE A 602 68.05 -17.29 -25.33
CA ILE A 602 68.29 -17.57 -26.76
C ILE A 602 67.40 -16.69 -27.63
N ALA A 603 68.04 -15.94 -28.54
CA ALA A 603 67.42 -14.97 -29.43
C ALA A 603 66.39 -15.60 -30.41
N PRO A 604 65.28 -14.91 -30.73
CA PRO A 604 64.25 -15.44 -31.63
C PRO A 604 64.70 -15.36 -33.09
N LYS A 605 64.71 -16.51 -33.77
CA LYS A 605 64.85 -16.61 -35.24
C LYS A 605 63.55 -16.18 -35.92
N LYS A 606 63.68 -15.28 -36.91
CA LYS A 606 62.62 -14.91 -37.87
C LYS A 606 62.19 -16.12 -38.72
N THR A 607 60.89 -16.34 -38.83
CA THR A 607 60.28 -17.05 -39.97
C THR A 607 59.23 -16.15 -40.62
N HIS A 608 59.34 -16.02 -41.94
CA HIS A 608 58.44 -15.25 -42.80
C HIS A 608 57.22 -16.10 -43.18
N GLU A 609 56.00 -15.65 -42.87
CA GLU A 609 54.78 -16.07 -43.58
C GLU A 609 54.16 -14.88 -44.32
N LYS A 610 53.71 -15.11 -45.55
CA LYS A 610 53.28 -14.06 -46.50
C LYS A 610 51.86 -13.54 -46.22
N PRO A 611 51.55 -12.28 -46.60
CA PRO A 611 50.30 -11.58 -46.21
C PRO A 611 49.00 -12.11 -46.84
N SER A 612 49.07 -13.08 -47.75
CA SER A 612 47.88 -13.59 -48.46
C SER A 612 47.02 -14.55 -47.63
N SER A 613 47.57 -15.19 -46.60
CA SER A 613 46.83 -16.19 -45.80
C SER A 613 45.89 -15.58 -44.77
N VAL A 614 46.22 -14.42 -44.21
CA VAL A 614 45.40 -13.74 -43.19
C VAL A 614 44.16 -13.10 -43.81
N LEU A 615 44.31 -12.46 -44.98
CA LEU A 615 43.19 -11.86 -45.70
C LEU A 615 42.23 -12.91 -46.27
N ALA A 616 42.74 -14.09 -46.63
CA ALA A 616 41.92 -15.23 -47.05
C ALA A 616 41.10 -15.79 -45.87
N ARG A 617 41.73 -15.95 -44.70
CA ARG A 617 41.06 -16.40 -43.46
C ARG A 617 40.01 -15.42 -42.95
N LEU A 618 40.26 -14.11 -43.06
CA LEU A 618 39.27 -13.09 -42.69
C LEU A 618 38.03 -13.13 -43.60
N LYS A 619 38.22 -13.34 -44.91
CA LYS A 619 37.11 -13.50 -45.86
C LYS A 619 36.35 -14.81 -45.67
N GLU A 620 37.03 -15.90 -45.33
CA GLU A 620 36.36 -17.16 -44.96
C GLU A 620 35.55 -17.01 -43.67
N ASN A 621 36.07 -16.30 -42.67
CA ASN A 621 35.34 -16.02 -41.43
C ASN A 621 34.12 -15.11 -41.65
N GLU A 622 34.23 -14.06 -42.47
CA GLU A 622 33.08 -13.22 -42.84
C GLU A 622 32.01 -14.02 -43.60
N ALA A 623 32.42 -14.88 -44.54
CA ALA A 623 31.50 -15.75 -45.27
C ALA A 623 30.81 -16.77 -44.34
N MET A 624 31.53 -17.31 -43.35
CA MET A 624 31.00 -18.24 -42.36
C MET A 624 30.02 -17.55 -41.40
N ILE A 625 30.31 -16.31 -40.98
CA ILE A 625 29.42 -15.49 -40.15
C ILE A 625 28.13 -15.12 -40.91
N GLN A 626 28.24 -14.75 -42.19
CA GLN A 626 27.06 -14.46 -43.02
C GLN A 626 26.21 -15.71 -43.29
N LYS A 627 26.85 -16.87 -43.49
CA LYS A 627 26.16 -18.16 -43.63
C LYS A 627 25.42 -18.54 -42.35
N ASN A 628 26.06 -18.41 -41.19
CA ASN A 628 25.44 -18.69 -39.88
C ASN A 628 24.29 -17.72 -39.55
N ALA A 629 24.38 -16.46 -39.98
CA ALA A 629 23.30 -15.48 -39.85
C ALA A 629 22.10 -15.79 -40.77
N ALA A 630 22.36 -16.32 -41.98
CA ALA A 630 21.33 -16.76 -42.91
C ALA A 630 20.62 -18.04 -42.42
N GLU A 631 21.37 -19.01 -41.89
CA GLU A 631 20.84 -20.24 -41.28
C GLU A 631 19.99 -19.91 -40.04
N LYS A 632 20.44 -19.00 -39.15
CA LYS A 632 19.62 -18.52 -38.03
C LYS A 632 18.33 -17.81 -38.45
N LYS A 633 18.34 -17.03 -39.54
CA LYS A 633 17.11 -16.44 -40.09
C LYS A 633 16.14 -17.49 -40.64
N GLN A 634 16.66 -18.59 -41.20
CA GLN A 634 15.87 -19.70 -41.70
C GLN A 634 15.28 -20.54 -40.56
N ASP A 635 16.00 -20.72 -39.46
CA ASP A 635 15.51 -21.39 -38.25
C ASP A 635 14.46 -20.56 -37.50
N ILE A 636 14.63 -19.24 -37.40
CA ILE A 636 13.60 -18.33 -36.85
C ILE A 636 12.33 -18.35 -37.74
N SER A 637 12.49 -18.49 -39.05
CA SER A 637 11.36 -18.66 -39.99
C SER A 637 10.65 -20.01 -39.85
N LYS A 638 11.36 -21.09 -39.49
CA LYS A 638 10.77 -22.41 -39.23
C LYS A 638 10.08 -22.45 -37.88
N ILE A 639 10.66 -21.83 -36.85
CA ILE A 639 10.06 -21.69 -35.52
C ILE A 639 8.77 -20.88 -35.59
N LYS A 640 8.71 -19.80 -36.39
CA LYS A 640 7.47 -19.04 -36.63
C LYS A 640 6.35 -19.85 -37.32
N LYS A 641 6.70 -20.84 -38.15
CA LYS A 641 5.71 -21.76 -38.77
C LYS A 641 5.22 -22.87 -37.82
N LEU A 642 5.94 -23.13 -36.73
CA LEU A 642 5.57 -24.12 -35.71
C LEU A 642 4.69 -23.52 -34.59
N ILE A 643 4.52 -22.20 -34.55
CA ILE A 643 3.77 -21.46 -33.51
C ILE A 643 2.42 -20.93 -34.05
N GLU A 644 2.11 -21.10 -35.34
CA GLU A 644 0.74 -20.86 -35.85
C GLU A 644 -0.13 -22.10 -35.59
N PRO A 645 -1.23 -22.01 -34.82
CA PRO A 645 -2.17 -23.11 -34.68
C PRO A 645 -2.93 -23.30 -35.99
N GLU A 646 -2.92 -24.53 -36.53
CA GLU A 646 -3.88 -24.97 -37.55
C GLU A 646 -5.29 -24.71 -37.03
N ARG A 647 -5.99 -23.75 -37.63
CA ARG A 647 -7.45 -23.63 -37.53
C ARG A 647 -8.06 -24.30 -38.76
N SER A 648 -8.40 -25.57 -38.61
CA SER A 648 -9.59 -26.16 -39.24
C SER A 648 -10.82 -25.78 -38.45
#